data_AF-A0A962T7U1-F1
#
_entry.id   AF-A0A962T7U1-F1
#
_cell.length_a   1.000
_cell.length_b   1.000
_cell.length_c   1.000
_cell.angle_alpha   90.00
_cell.angle_beta   90.00
_cell.angle_gamma   90.00
#
_symmetry.space_group_name_H-M   'P 1'
#
loop_
_entity.id
_entity.type
_entity.pdbx_description
1 polymer ?
#
loop_
_entity_poly.entity_id
_entity_poly.type
_entity_poly.pdbx_seq_one_letter_code
_entity_poly.pdbx_strand_id
1 'polypeptide(L)'
;MAQSAETIRVRGLVQGVGFRPTVWRLARECQLRGDVRNDGAGVLIRVAGDRVDIDRFCDRLRDECPPLARMDSLVRSPLLAPIDTAGFDIVASEATEVQTGVVADAATCEQCREEIFDPGNRRYRYPFTNCTHCGPRLSIVRGIPYDRANTSMSVFPMCPDCGREYVDPADRRFHAQPNACPRCGPRVWLVDRDGRTVDLGGDDAVDVASRRLAAGGIVAIKGIGGFHLACDACNVEAVATLRARKRRYAKPFALMARDLDVVGRFCRLDEQQAGLMCSPAAPIVLLPLNADAAVADGVAPGQSTLGIMLPYSPLHHLLLRDWDRPLVMTSGNLSDEPQCIANDDASARLVGLADLYLLHDREIVNRVDDSVVRVMAGEPRLLRRARGYAPTPILLPPGFGDAPPVLALGGELKNTVGLLHNGQLVLSQHLGDLEDVRTADEYERTIGLYTALFAHRPQVLAVDLHPDYRSTRHGRQLADERGLPVEGVQHHHAHIASVLAENGHPADAGDVLGIALDGLGFGTDGTIWGGEFLRAGYCDFERLASLKPVPMPGATRAILEPWRNTYAQLATHLGWPDCVADYADLPLTRYLQGKPLDTLAVMLERGLNSPLTSSCGRLFDAVAGALGVAVDAISYEGQAAIELEALALPALASADTVYAFAEGRADGIEWLDPAPMWRALLADLAAGVDASIVAARFHLGLAAAVAALAAKLARRHGLDMVALSGGVLQNKTLFEALERHLVDAGLDVLSHRLVPANDGGLALGQAVVAAARRAGSS
;
A
#
# COMPACT_ATOMS: atom_id res chain seq x y z
N MET A 1 -24.49 -39.08 28.87
CA MET A 1 -24.62 -37.61 28.82
C MET A 1 -25.51 -37.28 27.62
N ALA A 2 -26.32 -36.21 27.70
CA ALA A 2 -27.23 -35.87 26.61
C ALA A 2 -26.42 -35.36 25.42
N GLN A 3 -26.36 -36.14 24.36
CA GLN A 3 -25.69 -35.73 23.11
C GLN A 3 -26.44 -34.54 22.52
N SER A 4 -25.72 -33.42 22.36
CA SER A 4 -26.21 -32.24 21.67
C SER A 4 -25.80 -32.30 20.20
N ALA A 5 -26.70 -31.87 19.31
CA ALA A 5 -26.39 -31.62 17.92
C ALA A 5 -26.54 -30.12 17.64
N GLU A 6 -25.54 -29.53 16.99
CA GLU A 6 -25.49 -28.11 16.68
C GLU A 6 -25.11 -27.87 15.22
N THR A 7 -25.63 -26.77 14.70
CA THR A 7 -25.17 -26.15 13.48
C THR A 7 -24.34 -24.93 13.85
N ILE A 8 -23.13 -24.86 13.33
CA ILE A 8 -22.21 -23.75 13.53
C ILE A 8 -21.99 -23.09 12.17
N ARG A 9 -22.43 -21.84 12.05
CA ARG A 9 -22.24 -21.00 10.87
C ARG A 9 -21.05 -20.10 11.10
N VAL A 10 -20.06 -20.20 10.23
CA VAL A 10 -18.88 -19.33 10.25
C VAL A 10 -18.89 -18.44 9.00
N ARG A 11 -18.75 -17.13 9.19
CA ARG A 11 -18.65 -16.14 8.11
C ARG A 11 -17.31 -15.40 8.15
N GLY A 12 -16.89 -14.89 7.00
CA GLY A 12 -15.66 -14.12 6.81
C GLY A 12 -14.80 -14.70 5.69
N LEU A 13 -13.49 -14.43 5.73
CA LEU A 13 -12.51 -15.02 4.82
C LEU A 13 -12.20 -16.46 5.26
N VAL A 14 -13.13 -17.38 5.03
CA VAL A 14 -13.05 -18.78 5.51
C VAL A 14 -13.07 -19.81 4.40
N GLN A 15 -13.01 -19.37 3.14
CA GLN A 15 -13.01 -20.24 1.96
C GLN A 15 -11.70 -20.09 1.18
N GLY A 16 -11.17 -21.18 0.63
CA GLY A 16 -9.89 -21.16 -0.11
C GLY A 16 -8.62 -21.01 0.76
N VAL A 17 -8.76 -21.05 2.09
CA VAL A 17 -7.72 -20.70 3.08
C VAL A 17 -7.35 -21.85 4.04
N GLY A 18 -7.73 -23.08 3.72
CA GLY A 18 -7.46 -24.24 4.59
C GLY A 18 -8.42 -24.40 5.79
N PHE A 19 -9.55 -23.67 5.80
CA PHE A 19 -10.51 -23.71 6.91
C PHE A 19 -11.19 -25.07 7.09
N ARG A 20 -11.72 -25.67 6.02
CA ARG A 20 -12.37 -27.01 6.06
C ARG A 20 -11.47 -28.11 6.62
N PRO A 21 -10.21 -28.30 6.16
CA PRO A 21 -9.33 -29.28 6.78
C PRO A 21 -9.00 -28.98 8.24
N THR A 22 -8.92 -27.70 8.63
CA THR A 22 -8.75 -27.32 10.04
C THR A 22 -9.96 -27.72 10.88
N VAL A 23 -11.18 -27.43 10.41
CA VAL A 23 -12.44 -27.87 11.04
C VAL A 23 -12.46 -29.40 11.18
N TRP A 24 -12.13 -30.12 10.11
CA TRP A 24 -12.10 -31.58 10.11
C TRP A 24 -11.12 -32.14 11.14
N ARG A 25 -9.90 -31.61 11.19
CA ARG A 25 -8.87 -32.00 12.17
C ARG A 25 -9.35 -31.75 13.60
N LEU A 26 -9.79 -30.53 13.89
CA LEU A 26 -10.22 -30.11 15.23
C LEU A 26 -11.43 -30.91 15.72
N ALA A 27 -12.40 -31.16 14.84
CA ALA A 27 -13.58 -31.94 15.19
C ALA A 27 -13.21 -33.38 15.58
N ARG A 28 -12.27 -34.01 14.86
CA ARG A 28 -11.79 -35.36 15.19
C ARG A 28 -10.98 -35.40 16.49
N GLU A 29 -10.12 -34.42 16.72
CA GLU A 29 -9.36 -34.29 17.96
C GLU A 29 -10.27 -34.06 19.18
N CYS A 30 -11.41 -33.38 19.00
CA CYS A 30 -12.47 -33.24 20.00
C CYS A 30 -13.47 -34.41 20.01
N GLN A 31 -13.21 -35.48 19.25
CA GLN A 31 -14.07 -36.68 19.18
C GLN A 31 -15.53 -36.41 18.76
N LEU A 32 -15.74 -35.35 17.96
CA LEU A 32 -17.05 -34.98 17.41
C LEU A 32 -17.34 -35.75 16.13
N ARG A 33 -18.63 -36.03 15.90
CA ARG A 33 -19.15 -36.53 14.62
C ARG A 33 -19.91 -35.41 13.91
N GLY A 34 -19.93 -35.44 12.58
CA GLY A 34 -20.43 -34.30 11.83
C GLY A 34 -19.94 -34.19 10.41
N ASP A 35 -20.14 -32.99 9.87
CA ASP A 35 -19.59 -32.61 8.59
C ASP A 35 -19.33 -31.11 8.47
N VAL A 36 -18.45 -30.76 7.54
CA VAL A 36 -18.19 -29.38 7.14
C VAL A 36 -18.35 -29.21 5.64
N ARG A 37 -18.97 -28.11 5.23
CA ARG A 37 -19.13 -27.72 3.81
C ARG A 37 -18.98 -26.21 3.63
N ASN A 38 -18.67 -25.81 2.40
CA ASN A 38 -18.77 -24.42 1.98
C ASN A 38 -20.10 -24.21 1.23
N ASP A 39 -20.72 -23.05 1.45
CA ASP A 39 -21.85 -22.54 0.66
C ASP A 39 -21.68 -21.02 0.43
N GLY A 40 -22.63 -20.38 -0.25
CA GLY A 40 -22.57 -18.93 -0.52
C GLY A 40 -22.54 -18.03 0.72
N ALA A 41 -22.88 -18.55 1.91
CA ALA A 41 -22.90 -17.76 3.16
C ALA A 41 -21.66 -17.99 4.06
N GLY A 42 -20.69 -18.79 3.62
CA GLY A 42 -19.44 -19.07 4.34
C GLY A 42 -19.20 -20.57 4.56
N VAL A 43 -18.89 -20.95 5.79
CA VAL A 43 -18.68 -22.36 6.18
C VAL A 43 -19.82 -22.80 7.09
N LEU A 44 -20.43 -23.92 6.75
CA LEU A 44 -21.44 -24.59 7.56
C LEU A 44 -20.83 -25.85 8.18
N ILE A 45 -20.89 -25.93 9.50
CA ILE A 45 -20.41 -27.07 10.28
C ILE A 45 -21.62 -27.66 10.99
N ARG A 46 -21.85 -28.96 10.81
CA ARG A 46 -22.84 -29.72 11.59
C ARG A 46 -22.07 -30.64 12.52
N VAL A 47 -22.30 -30.54 13.82
CA VAL A 47 -21.57 -31.30 14.83
C VAL A 47 -22.53 -31.96 15.80
N ALA A 48 -22.20 -33.17 16.26
CA ALA A 48 -22.89 -33.83 17.34
C ALA A 48 -21.88 -34.48 18.30
N GLY A 49 -22.14 -34.35 19.60
CA GLY A 49 -21.25 -34.80 20.66
C GLY A 49 -21.68 -34.27 22.02
N ASP A 50 -20.82 -34.43 23.03
CA ASP A 50 -21.04 -33.82 24.32
C ASP A 50 -20.85 -32.29 24.22
N ARG A 51 -21.71 -31.52 24.91
CA ARG A 51 -21.71 -30.05 24.81
C ARG A 51 -20.35 -29.43 25.14
N VAL A 52 -19.64 -30.00 26.11
CA VAL A 52 -18.30 -29.57 26.52
C VAL A 52 -17.30 -29.70 25.37
N ASP A 53 -17.38 -30.76 24.57
CA ASP A 53 -16.48 -30.96 23.43
C ASP A 53 -16.83 -30.04 22.26
N ILE A 54 -18.11 -29.70 22.07
CA ILE A 54 -18.54 -28.69 21.09
C ILE A 54 -18.06 -27.30 21.50
N ASP A 55 -18.16 -26.95 22.79
CA ASP A 55 -17.65 -25.68 23.32
C ASP A 55 -16.13 -25.60 23.12
N ARG A 56 -15.39 -26.65 23.50
CA ARG A 56 -13.94 -26.76 23.27
C ARG A 56 -13.57 -26.67 21.79
N PHE A 57 -14.33 -27.33 20.90
CA PHE A 57 -14.12 -27.24 19.47
C PHE A 57 -14.27 -25.80 18.96
N CYS A 58 -15.30 -25.08 19.42
CA CYS A 58 -15.51 -23.69 19.03
C CYS A 58 -14.36 -22.80 19.51
N ASP A 59 -13.91 -22.96 20.76
CA ASP A 59 -12.81 -22.17 21.31
C ASP A 59 -11.52 -22.43 20.54
N ARG A 60 -11.18 -23.69 20.31
CA ARG A 60 -10.02 -24.07 19.47
C ARG A 60 -10.14 -23.59 18.04
N LEU A 61 -11.33 -23.56 17.45
CA LEU A 61 -11.51 -23.02 16.11
C LEU A 61 -11.23 -21.52 16.04
N ARG A 62 -11.46 -20.77 17.14
CA ARG A 62 -11.04 -19.36 17.25
C ARG A 62 -9.53 -19.24 17.40
N ASP A 63 -8.94 -20.04 18.27
CA ASP A 63 -7.51 -19.95 18.63
C ASP A 63 -6.58 -20.50 17.53
N GLU A 64 -7.00 -21.57 16.85
CA GLU A 64 -6.25 -22.27 15.80
C GLU A 64 -6.80 -21.97 14.40
N CYS A 65 -7.39 -20.79 14.21
CA CYS A 65 -7.86 -20.34 12.91
C CYS A 65 -6.70 -20.37 11.89
N PRO A 66 -6.90 -20.89 10.66
CA PRO A 66 -5.82 -20.95 9.66
C PRO A 66 -5.17 -19.57 9.42
N PRO A 67 -3.87 -19.48 9.12
CA PRO A 67 -3.17 -18.20 9.03
C PRO A 67 -3.72 -17.21 7.99
N LEU A 68 -4.37 -17.73 6.94
CA LEU A 68 -4.98 -16.92 5.88
C LEU A 68 -6.48 -16.71 6.09
N ALA A 69 -7.06 -17.33 7.11
CA ALA A 69 -8.47 -17.22 7.40
C ALA A 69 -8.75 -16.07 8.35
N ARG A 70 -9.88 -15.38 8.12
CA ARG A 70 -10.43 -14.38 9.04
C ARG A 70 -11.86 -14.76 9.35
N MET A 71 -12.15 -14.95 10.63
CA MET A 71 -13.48 -15.29 11.10
C MET A 71 -14.17 -14.02 11.61
N ASP A 72 -15.18 -13.56 10.86
CA ASP A 72 -15.92 -12.33 11.17
C ASP A 72 -17.10 -12.63 12.12
N SER A 73 -17.71 -13.81 12.01
CA SER A 73 -18.74 -14.27 12.96
C SER A 73 -18.80 -15.79 13.06
N LEU A 74 -19.21 -16.27 14.24
CA LEU A 74 -19.49 -17.67 14.53
C LEU A 74 -20.83 -17.76 15.26
N VAL A 75 -21.85 -18.31 14.59
CA VAL A 75 -23.22 -18.41 15.10
C VAL A 75 -23.56 -19.87 15.33
N ARG A 76 -23.99 -20.20 16.54
CA ARG A 76 -24.39 -21.56 16.95
C ARG A 76 -25.90 -21.66 16.99
N SER A 77 -26.45 -22.78 16.54
CA SER A 77 -27.88 -23.05 16.59
C SER A 77 -28.14 -24.52 16.84
N PRO A 78 -29.18 -24.89 17.62
CA PRO A 78 -29.53 -26.30 17.81
C PRO A 78 -29.85 -26.97 16.47
N LEU A 79 -29.31 -28.17 16.24
CA LEU A 79 -29.65 -29.01 15.09
C LEU A 79 -30.69 -30.04 15.55
N LEU A 80 -31.89 -29.96 14.96
CA LEU A 80 -32.99 -30.86 15.30
C LEU A 80 -32.93 -32.22 14.57
N ALA A 81 -32.18 -32.29 13.46
CA ALA A 81 -32.04 -33.49 12.66
C ALA A 81 -30.83 -34.34 13.13
N PRO A 82 -30.94 -35.68 13.15
CA PRO A 82 -29.81 -36.55 13.46
C PRO A 82 -28.70 -36.44 12.41
N ILE A 83 -27.45 -36.56 12.86
CA ILE A 83 -26.27 -36.66 12.00
C ILE A 83 -25.96 -38.15 11.83
N ASP A 84 -26.10 -38.66 10.60
CA ASP A 84 -25.90 -40.08 10.26
C ASP A 84 -24.43 -40.47 9.98
N THR A 85 -23.47 -39.58 10.24
CA THR A 85 -22.05 -39.87 10.05
C THR A 85 -21.43 -40.54 11.28
N ALA A 86 -20.66 -41.61 11.06
CA ALA A 86 -19.93 -42.30 12.12
C ALA A 86 -18.70 -41.52 12.62
N GLY A 87 -18.23 -40.54 11.82
CA GLY A 87 -17.10 -39.68 12.14
C GLY A 87 -17.35 -38.24 11.69
N PHE A 88 -16.28 -37.53 11.35
CA PHE A 88 -16.35 -36.18 10.83
C PHE A 88 -15.86 -36.12 9.39
N ASP A 89 -16.67 -35.61 8.48
CA ASP A 89 -16.39 -35.64 7.04
C ASP A 89 -16.36 -34.23 6.42
N ILE A 90 -15.52 -34.05 5.39
CA ILE A 90 -15.56 -32.86 4.54
C ILE A 90 -16.46 -33.18 3.35
N VAL A 91 -17.63 -32.56 3.26
CA VAL A 91 -18.59 -32.82 2.18
C VAL A 91 -18.36 -31.87 1.01
N ALA A 92 -18.76 -32.29 -0.19
CA ALA A 92 -18.77 -31.45 -1.37
C ALA A 92 -19.58 -30.17 -1.10
N SER A 93 -19.07 -29.04 -1.59
CA SER A 93 -19.76 -27.75 -1.51
C SER A 93 -21.07 -27.80 -2.30
N GLU A 94 -22.12 -27.12 -1.84
CA GLU A 94 -23.32 -26.88 -2.64
C GLU A 94 -23.05 -25.81 -3.69
N ALA A 95 -23.41 -26.07 -4.96
CA ALA A 95 -23.28 -25.13 -6.07
C ALA A 95 -24.36 -24.03 -5.99
N THR A 96 -24.35 -23.27 -4.91
CA THR A 96 -24.99 -21.95 -4.85
C THR A 96 -24.04 -20.91 -5.47
N GLU A 97 -24.54 -19.74 -5.89
CA GLU A 97 -23.71 -18.67 -6.46
C GLU A 97 -22.42 -18.51 -5.65
N VAL A 98 -21.30 -18.91 -6.26
CA VAL A 98 -20.04 -19.08 -5.58
C VAL A 98 -19.53 -17.70 -5.18
N GLN A 99 -19.66 -17.33 -3.91
CA GLN A 99 -19.10 -16.12 -3.34
C GLN A 99 -17.61 -16.26 -2.94
N THR A 100 -16.92 -17.36 -3.32
CA THR A 100 -15.51 -17.56 -2.95
C THR A 100 -14.63 -16.55 -3.68
N GLY A 101 -14.28 -15.46 -3.01
CA GLY A 101 -13.29 -14.50 -3.51
C GLY A 101 -11.90 -15.13 -3.62
N VAL A 102 -11.08 -14.57 -4.50
CA VAL A 102 -9.63 -14.85 -4.54
C VAL A 102 -9.00 -14.23 -3.29
N VAL A 103 -8.04 -14.93 -2.67
CA VAL A 103 -7.30 -14.41 -1.51
C VAL A 103 -5.93 -13.85 -1.91
N ALA A 104 -5.33 -13.05 -1.02
CA ALA A 104 -4.01 -12.47 -1.28
C ALA A 104 -2.91 -13.55 -1.39
N ASP A 105 -1.85 -13.24 -2.14
CA ASP A 105 -0.62 -14.03 -2.12
C ASP A 105 -0.03 -14.04 -0.70
N ALA A 106 0.47 -15.20 -0.26
CA ALA A 106 0.98 -15.38 1.10
C ALA A 106 2.44 -15.84 1.12
N ALA A 107 3.21 -15.29 2.06
CA ALA A 107 4.59 -15.69 2.32
C ALA A 107 4.68 -17.16 2.73
N THR A 108 5.83 -17.77 2.45
CA THR A 108 6.09 -19.19 2.77
C THR A 108 5.92 -19.43 4.26
N CYS A 109 5.05 -20.36 4.65
CA CYS A 109 4.85 -20.70 6.06
C CYS A 109 6.06 -21.46 6.61
N GLU A 110 6.24 -21.43 7.93
CA GLU A 110 7.38 -22.05 8.60
C GLU A 110 7.58 -23.52 8.22
N GLN A 111 6.52 -24.32 8.22
CA GLN A 111 6.62 -25.75 7.88
C GLN A 111 7.07 -25.98 6.43
N CYS A 112 6.69 -25.10 5.49
CA CYS A 112 7.18 -25.20 4.11
C CYS A 112 8.63 -24.70 3.99
N ARG A 113 9.05 -23.76 4.84
CA ARG A 113 10.44 -23.30 4.94
C ARG A 113 11.34 -24.42 5.49
N GLU A 114 10.91 -25.12 6.53
CA GLU A 114 11.65 -26.27 7.07
C GLU A 114 11.86 -27.36 6.01
N GLU A 115 10.81 -27.70 5.24
CA GLU A 115 10.92 -28.75 4.21
C GLU A 115 11.93 -28.45 3.10
N ILE A 116 12.08 -27.19 2.68
CA ILE A 116 13.04 -26.85 1.61
C ILE A 116 14.49 -26.89 2.12
N PHE A 117 14.69 -26.87 3.43
CA PHE A 117 16.01 -26.98 4.06
C PHE A 117 16.30 -28.36 4.64
N ASP A 118 15.30 -29.26 4.74
CA ASP A 118 15.47 -30.64 5.21
C ASP A 118 15.94 -31.57 4.07
N PRO A 119 17.17 -32.11 4.12
CA PRO A 119 17.69 -33.05 3.11
C PRO A 119 16.90 -34.35 2.99
N GLY A 120 16.16 -34.74 4.03
CA GLY A 120 15.28 -35.91 4.02
C GLY A 120 13.95 -35.67 3.32
N ASN A 121 13.58 -34.43 3.05
CA ASN A 121 12.30 -34.10 2.45
C ASN A 121 12.32 -34.22 0.92
N ARG A 122 11.23 -34.73 0.34
CA ARG A 122 11.06 -34.83 -1.13
C ARG A 122 11.04 -33.47 -1.85
N ARG A 123 10.89 -32.37 -1.12
CA ARG A 123 10.93 -30.99 -1.58
C ARG A 123 12.18 -30.23 -1.12
N TYR A 124 13.21 -30.95 -0.67
CA TYR A 124 14.50 -30.35 -0.36
C TYR A 124 14.97 -29.47 -1.54
N ARG A 125 15.32 -28.22 -1.23
CA ARG A 125 15.73 -27.17 -2.17
C ARG A 125 14.73 -26.85 -3.29
N TYR A 126 13.46 -27.21 -3.16
CA TYR A 126 12.47 -26.95 -4.21
C TYR A 126 11.91 -25.51 -4.13
N PRO A 127 12.13 -24.64 -5.14
CA PRO A 127 11.84 -23.20 -5.04
C PRO A 127 10.34 -22.83 -5.15
N PHE A 128 9.44 -23.81 -5.34
CA PHE A 128 8.01 -23.58 -5.49
C PHE A 128 7.15 -24.30 -4.44
N THR A 129 7.76 -24.79 -3.38
CA THR A 129 7.06 -25.43 -2.25
C THR A 129 5.97 -24.50 -1.68
N ASN A 130 4.77 -25.03 -1.50
CA ASN A 130 3.66 -24.35 -0.84
C ASN A 130 2.71 -25.37 -0.20
N CYS A 131 1.74 -24.86 0.56
CA CYS A 131 0.58 -25.60 1.08
C CYS A 131 -0.68 -24.73 1.02
N THR A 132 -1.78 -25.18 1.62
CA THR A 132 -3.03 -24.41 1.69
C THR A 132 -2.89 -23.08 2.45
N HIS A 133 -1.92 -22.99 3.37
CA HIS A 133 -1.68 -21.81 4.22
C HIS A 133 -0.69 -20.78 3.65
N CYS A 134 -0.04 -21.06 2.50
CA CYS A 134 0.96 -20.15 1.93
C CYS A 134 1.08 -20.22 0.41
N GLY A 135 1.91 -19.35 -0.16
CA GLY A 135 2.27 -19.35 -1.57
C GLY A 135 1.36 -18.46 -2.43
N PRO A 136 1.54 -18.52 -3.76
CA PRO A 136 0.83 -17.65 -4.68
C PRO A 136 -0.67 -17.95 -4.76
N ARG A 137 -1.46 -16.89 -4.98
CA ARG A 137 -2.93 -16.88 -5.10
C ARG A 137 -3.33 -15.90 -6.22
N LEU A 138 -3.52 -14.62 -5.91
CA LEU A 138 -3.88 -13.59 -6.89
C LEU A 138 -2.90 -13.54 -8.06
N SER A 139 -1.60 -13.63 -7.81
CA SER A 139 -0.58 -13.61 -8.87
C SER A 139 -0.70 -14.71 -9.94
N ILE A 140 -1.37 -15.83 -9.64
CA ILE A 140 -1.44 -17.01 -10.54
C ILE A 140 -2.85 -17.32 -11.03
N VAL A 141 -3.88 -16.63 -10.54
CA VAL A 141 -5.27 -16.92 -10.91
C VAL A 141 -5.63 -16.31 -12.27
N ARG A 142 -6.30 -17.09 -13.12
CA ARG A 142 -6.85 -16.65 -14.41
C ARG A 142 -8.35 -16.37 -14.33
N GLY A 143 -9.05 -17.06 -13.43
CA GLY A 143 -10.50 -16.96 -13.28
C GLY A 143 -11.01 -17.75 -12.09
N ILE A 144 -12.33 -17.71 -11.90
CA ILE A 144 -13.07 -18.47 -10.89
C ILE A 144 -13.88 -19.61 -11.55
N PRO A 145 -14.16 -20.73 -10.84
CA PRO A 145 -13.77 -21.03 -9.46
C PRO A 145 -12.24 -21.19 -9.30
N TYR A 146 -11.73 -20.90 -8.09
CA TYR A 146 -10.31 -21.05 -7.77
C TYR A 146 -9.91 -22.53 -7.70
N ASP A 147 -9.55 -23.06 -8.87
CA ASP A 147 -9.13 -24.43 -9.12
C ASP A 147 -7.85 -24.41 -9.97
N ARG A 148 -7.02 -25.44 -9.86
CA ARG A 148 -5.75 -25.57 -10.57
C ARG A 148 -5.89 -25.29 -12.06
N ALA A 149 -6.98 -25.74 -12.69
CA ALA A 149 -7.27 -25.52 -14.12
C ALA A 149 -7.37 -24.03 -14.49
N ASN A 150 -7.82 -23.19 -13.56
CA ASN A 150 -7.97 -21.74 -13.72
C ASN A 150 -6.77 -20.97 -13.14
N THR A 151 -5.60 -21.59 -13.04
CA THR A 151 -4.36 -20.95 -12.60
C THR A 151 -3.23 -21.20 -13.59
N SER A 152 -2.10 -20.50 -13.43
CA SER A 152 -0.87 -20.84 -14.17
C SER A 152 -0.29 -22.22 -13.83
N MET A 153 -0.85 -22.94 -12.86
CA MET A 153 -0.45 -24.31 -12.52
C MET A 153 -1.13 -25.38 -13.41
N SER A 154 -2.05 -24.99 -14.28
CA SER A 154 -2.81 -25.89 -15.16
C SER A 154 -1.94 -26.70 -16.13
N VAL A 155 -0.81 -26.14 -16.56
CA VAL A 155 0.15 -26.80 -17.47
C VAL A 155 1.07 -27.81 -16.78
N PHE A 156 0.96 -27.96 -15.46
CA PHE A 156 1.78 -28.87 -14.65
C PHE A 156 0.91 -30.00 -14.07
N PRO A 157 0.80 -31.18 -14.70
CA PRO A 157 0.04 -32.30 -14.14
C PRO A 157 0.66 -32.80 -12.83
N MET A 158 -0.15 -33.07 -11.80
CA MET A 158 0.38 -33.60 -10.53
C MET A 158 0.94 -35.02 -10.72
N CYS A 159 2.12 -35.31 -10.14
CA CYS A 159 2.59 -36.69 -10.03
C CYS A 159 1.76 -37.49 -9.00
N PRO A 160 1.85 -38.83 -8.97
CA PRO A 160 1.08 -39.66 -8.04
C PRO A 160 1.23 -39.24 -6.57
N ASP A 161 2.44 -38.85 -6.14
CA ASP A 161 2.66 -38.41 -4.76
C ASP A 161 1.93 -37.11 -4.42
N CYS A 162 2.04 -36.09 -5.28
CA CYS A 162 1.31 -34.84 -5.09
C CYS A 162 -0.20 -35.05 -5.19
N GLY A 163 -0.65 -35.98 -6.04
CA GLY A 163 -2.05 -36.38 -6.15
C GLY A 163 -2.58 -36.99 -4.85
N ARG A 164 -1.78 -37.85 -4.18
CA ARG A 164 -2.14 -38.42 -2.87
C ARG A 164 -2.31 -37.34 -1.81
N GLU A 165 -1.33 -36.44 -1.67
CA GLU A 165 -1.41 -35.33 -0.70
C GLU A 165 -2.58 -34.37 -1.00
N TYR A 166 -2.93 -34.18 -2.27
CA TYR A 166 -4.02 -33.29 -2.67
C TYR A 166 -5.40 -33.80 -2.23
N VAL A 167 -5.60 -35.13 -2.19
CA VAL A 167 -6.88 -35.75 -1.84
C VAL A 167 -6.97 -36.22 -0.39
N ASP A 168 -5.85 -36.28 0.35
CA ASP A 168 -5.82 -36.72 1.75
C ASP A 168 -6.15 -35.56 2.71
N PRO A 169 -7.31 -35.58 3.41
CA PRO A 169 -7.68 -34.53 4.36
C PRO A 169 -6.72 -34.34 5.54
N ALA A 170 -5.91 -35.36 5.84
CA ALA A 170 -4.90 -35.30 6.89
C ALA A 170 -3.60 -34.61 6.43
N ASP A 171 -3.37 -34.49 5.13
CA ASP A 171 -2.22 -33.78 4.59
C ASP A 171 -2.49 -32.27 4.54
N ARG A 172 -1.50 -31.45 4.92
CA ARG A 172 -1.62 -29.99 4.85
C ARG A 172 -1.76 -29.43 3.44
N ARG A 173 -1.51 -30.26 2.42
CA ARG A 173 -1.66 -29.95 0.99
C ARG A 173 -2.99 -30.44 0.42
N PHE A 174 -3.90 -30.90 1.28
CA PHE A 174 -5.28 -31.20 0.91
C PHE A 174 -5.92 -30.02 0.17
N HIS A 175 -6.31 -30.21 -1.09
CA HIS A 175 -6.82 -29.15 -1.98
C HIS A 175 -5.91 -27.91 -2.16
N ALA A 176 -4.59 -28.04 -1.94
CA ALA A 176 -3.65 -26.99 -2.30
C ALA A 176 -3.54 -26.91 -3.82
N GLN A 177 -4.27 -25.96 -4.42
CA GLN A 177 -4.32 -25.76 -5.88
C GLN A 177 -2.93 -25.63 -6.53
N PRO A 178 -1.95 -24.91 -5.93
CA PRO A 178 -0.61 -24.82 -6.48
C PRO A 178 0.36 -25.93 -6.00
N ASN A 179 -0.13 -27.06 -5.47
CA ASN A 179 0.74 -28.16 -5.03
C ASN A 179 1.61 -28.67 -6.18
N ALA A 180 2.89 -28.88 -5.90
CA ALA A 180 3.89 -29.40 -6.82
C ALA A 180 5.13 -29.93 -6.07
N CYS A 181 6.01 -30.60 -6.81
CA CYS A 181 7.33 -31.06 -6.37
C CYS A 181 8.32 -31.04 -7.55
N PRO A 182 9.63 -31.29 -7.35
CA PRO A 182 10.62 -31.26 -8.43
C PRO A 182 10.30 -32.16 -9.64
N ARG A 183 9.50 -33.21 -9.46
CA ARG A 183 9.11 -34.12 -10.54
C ARG A 183 8.07 -33.55 -11.49
N CYS A 184 7.12 -32.78 -10.98
CA CYS A 184 5.89 -32.42 -11.70
C CYS A 184 5.61 -30.93 -11.76
N GLY A 185 6.43 -30.12 -11.11
CA GLY A 185 6.22 -28.69 -10.99
C GLY A 185 7.18 -27.85 -11.81
N PRO A 186 7.09 -26.53 -11.61
CA PRO A 186 7.95 -25.55 -12.26
C PRO A 186 9.44 -25.77 -11.98
N ARG A 187 10.28 -25.29 -12.89
CA ARG A 187 11.74 -25.36 -12.83
C ARG A 187 12.36 -23.99 -12.98
N VAL A 188 13.52 -23.82 -12.33
CA VAL A 188 14.36 -22.63 -12.44
C VAL A 188 15.48 -22.87 -13.44
N TRP A 189 15.89 -21.83 -14.15
CA TRP A 189 17.10 -21.84 -14.98
C TRP A 189 17.74 -20.45 -15.04
N LEU A 190 18.98 -20.41 -15.53
CA LEU A 190 19.74 -19.19 -15.72
C LEU A 190 19.89 -18.83 -17.18
N VAL A 191 19.80 -17.54 -17.47
CA VAL A 191 20.10 -16.95 -18.77
C VAL A 191 21.09 -15.81 -18.59
N ASP A 192 22.09 -15.71 -19.46
CA ASP A 192 23.05 -14.61 -19.46
C ASP A 192 22.48 -13.33 -20.08
N ARG A 193 23.28 -12.25 -20.05
CA ARG A 193 22.94 -10.96 -20.68
C ARG A 193 22.64 -11.00 -22.18
N ASP A 194 23.10 -12.03 -22.89
CA ASP A 194 22.93 -12.20 -24.33
C ASP A 194 21.72 -13.10 -24.65
N GLY A 195 20.96 -13.53 -23.63
CA GLY A 195 19.81 -14.41 -23.81
C GLY A 195 20.17 -15.89 -23.93
N ARG A 196 21.42 -16.29 -23.65
CA ARG A 196 21.85 -17.70 -23.73
C ARG A 196 21.66 -18.40 -22.40
N THR A 197 21.11 -19.61 -22.42
CA THR A 197 21.02 -20.46 -21.23
C THR A 197 22.41 -20.76 -20.70
N VAL A 198 22.62 -20.55 -19.40
CA VAL A 198 23.89 -20.84 -18.73
C VAL A 198 23.98 -22.34 -18.47
N ASP A 199 25.07 -22.97 -18.91
CA ASP A 199 25.40 -24.33 -18.51
C ASP A 199 25.84 -24.33 -17.04
N LEU A 200 25.08 -25.03 -16.21
CA LEU A 200 25.32 -25.07 -14.76
C LEU A 200 26.35 -26.14 -14.38
N GLY A 201 26.73 -27.05 -15.28
CA GLY A 201 27.70 -28.11 -14.95
C GLY A 201 27.27 -29.03 -13.80
N GLY A 202 25.97 -29.09 -13.50
CA GLY A 202 25.40 -29.81 -12.35
C GLY A 202 25.13 -28.95 -11.11
N ASP A 203 25.55 -27.68 -11.10
CA ASP A 203 25.24 -26.75 -10.02
C ASP A 203 23.74 -26.39 -9.98
N ASP A 204 23.28 -26.00 -8.80
CA ASP A 204 21.95 -25.44 -8.59
C ASP A 204 21.89 -23.98 -9.10
N ALA A 205 20.89 -23.69 -9.94
CA ALA A 205 20.70 -22.36 -10.56
C ALA A 205 20.58 -21.23 -9.53
N VAL A 206 19.94 -21.49 -8.39
CA VAL A 206 19.74 -20.50 -7.31
C VAL A 206 21.07 -20.22 -6.61
N ASP A 207 21.89 -21.25 -6.39
CA ASP A 207 23.22 -21.08 -5.80
C ASP A 207 24.15 -20.29 -6.72
N VAL A 208 24.12 -20.55 -8.03
CA VAL A 208 24.90 -19.78 -9.02
C VAL A 208 24.47 -18.31 -9.05
N ALA A 209 23.15 -18.04 -9.03
CA ALA A 209 22.63 -16.67 -8.93
C ALA A 209 23.09 -15.97 -7.64
N SER A 210 23.04 -16.67 -6.51
CA SER A 210 23.48 -16.19 -5.21
C SER A 210 24.98 -15.85 -5.22
N ARG A 211 25.83 -16.72 -5.78
CA ARG A 211 27.26 -16.45 -5.98
C ARG A 211 27.52 -15.24 -6.90
N ARG A 212 26.72 -15.07 -7.95
CA ARG A 212 26.85 -13.92 -8.86
C ARG A 212 26.55 -12.59 -8.15
N LEU A 213 25.52 -12.57 -7.31
CA LEU A 213 25.19 -11.42 -6.45
C LEU A 213 26.34 -11.13 -5.47
N ALA A 214 26.89 -12.17 -4.83
CA ALA A 214 28.00 -12.03 -3.88
C ALA A 214 29.28 -11.50 -4.55
N ALA A 215 29.48 -11.79 -5.84
CA ALA A 215 30.56 -11.27 -6.67
C ALA A 215 30.30 -9.84 -7.21
N GLY A 216 29.24 -9.15 -6.76
CA GLY A 216 28.90 -7.79 -7.16
C GLY A 216 28.11 -7.68 -8.47
N GLY A 217 27.63 -8.80 -9.03
CA GLY A 217 26.79 -8.80 -10.22
C GLY A 217 25.34 -8.35 -9.94
N ILE A 218 24.66 -7.90 -10.98
CA ILE A 218 23.22 -7.58 -10.94
C ILE A 218 22.42 -8.74 -11.53
N VAL A 219 21.44 -9.26 -10.79
CA VAL A 219 20.61 -10.39 -11.23
C VAL A 219 19.15 -9.98 -11.33
N ALA A 220 18.50 -10.26 -12.46
CA ALA A 220 17.06 -10.18 -12.59
C ALA A 220 16.42 -11.49 -12.11
N ILE A 221 15.54 -11.43 -11.13
CA ILE A 221 14.95 -12.61 -10.48
C ILE A 221 13.45 -12.60 -10.71
N LYS A 222 12.91 -13.67 -11.31
CA LYS A 222 11.46 -13.83 -11.41
C LYS A 222 10.87 -14.23 -10.05
N GLY A 223 10.10 -13.32 -9.44
CA GLY A 223 9.45 -13.51 -8.16
C GLY A 223 8.03 -14.09 -8.25
N ILE A 224 7.18 -13.76 -7.26
CA ILE A 224 5.76 -14.18 -7.26
C ILE A 224 4.90 -13.23 -8.10
N GLY A 225 5.00 -11.93 -7.86
CA GLY A 225 4.15 -10.90 -8.49
C GLY A 225 4.82 -10.15 -9.65
N GLY A 226 6.12 -10.37 -9.89
CA GLY A 226 6.88 -9.79 -10.99
C GLY A 226 8.38 -10.05 -10.84
N PHE A 227 9.19 -9.44 -11.70
CA PHE A 227 10.66 -9.56 -11.70
C PHE A 227 11.34 -8.57 -10.76
N HIS A 228 12.30 -8.95 -9.93
CA HIS A 228 13.16 -8.03 -9.18
C HIS A 228 14.52 -7.84 -9.87
N LEU A 229 15.11 -6.66 -9.78
CA LEU A 229 16.53 -6.44 -10.01
C LEU A 229 17.24 -6.46 -8.66
N ALA A 230 18.23 -7.33 -8.52
CA ALA A 230 18.94 -7.56 -7.28
C ALA A 230 20.44 -7.33 -7.40
N CYS A 231 21.02 -6.75 -6.35
CA CYS A 231 22.46 -6.63 -6.13
C CYS A 231 22.75 -6.54 -4.63
N ASP A 232 24.01 -6.71 -4.23
CA ASP A 232 24.44 -6.52 -2.84
C ASP A 232 24.28 -5.06 -2.40
N ALA A 233 23.47 -4.82 -1.36
CA ALA A 233 23.19 -3.47 -0.87
C ALA A 233 24.38 -2.82 -0.14
N CYS A 234 25.38 -3.61 0.25
CA CYS A 234 26.62 -3.14 0.86
C CYS A 234 27.70 -2.85 -0.20
N ASN A 235 27.48 -3.20 -1.46
CA ASN A 235 28.43 -2.98 -2.54
C ASN A 235 28.13 -1.65 -3.27
N VAL A 236 28.94 -0.63 -3.00
CA VAL A 236 28.80 0.71 -3.57
C VAL A 236 28.80 0.70 -5.10
N GLU A 237 29.69 -0.07 -5.73
CA GLU A 237 29.81 -0.14 -7.18
C GLU A 237 28.59 -0.80 -7.81
N ALA A 238 28.10 -1.90 -7.22
CA ALA A 238 26.93 -2.62 -7.72
C ALA A 238 25.66 -1.75 -7.62
N VAL A 239 25.49 -1.03 -6.51
CA VAL A 239 24.36 -0.11 -6.31
C VAL A 239 24.43 1.07 -7.27
N ALA A 240 25.59 1.70 -7.45
CA ALA A 240 25.79 2.79 -8.40
C ALA A 240 25.52 2.34 -9.85
N THR A 241 26.01 1.15 -10.21
CA THR A 241 25.78 0.54 -11.52
C THR A 241 24.29 0.29 -11.76
N LEU A 242 23.58 -0.25 -10.77
CA LEU A 242 22.14 -0.49 -10.87
C LEU A 242 21.36 0.82 -11.06
N ARG A 243 21.70 1.89 -10.32
CA ARG A 243 21.06 3.21 -10.49
C ARG A 243 21.27 3.77 -11.89
N ALA A 244 22.51 3.73 -12.39
CA ALA A 244 22.85 4.23 -13.72
C ALA A 244 22.08 3.48 -14.81
N ARG A 245 22.06 2.13 -14.75
CA ARG A 245 21.34 1.30 -15.72
C ARG A 245 19.82 1.50 -15.67
N LYS A 246 19.24 1.62 -14.46
CA LYS A 246 17.79 1.80 -14.27
C LYS A 246 17.32 3.25 -14.49
N ARG A 247 18.24 4.22 -14.55
CA ARG A 247 17.95 5.66 -14.58
C ARG A 247 17.12 6.12 -13.38
N ARG A 248 17.38 5.52 -12.22
CA ARG A 248 16.68 5.81 -10.95
C ARG A 248 17.71 6.37 -9.96
N TYR A 249 17.87 7.69 -9.96
CA TYR A 249 19.01 8.33 -9.32
C TYR A 249 18.85 8.53 -7.81
N ALA A 250 17.68 8.94 -7.31
CA ALA A 250 17.50 9.20 -5.87
C ALA A 250 16.47 8.28 -5.18
N LYS A 251 15.40 7.85 -5.87
CA LYS A 251 14.31 7.07 -5.25
C LYS A 251 14.86 5.85 -4.49
N PRO A 252 14.57 5.68 -3.18
CA PRO A 252 15.12 4.60 -2.37
C PRO A 252 14.86 3.21 -2.95
N PHE A 253 15.81 2.30 -2.74
CA PHE A 253 15.64 0.90 -3.08
C PHE A 253 15.03 0.12 -1.92
N ALA A 254 14.10 -0.78 -2.24
CA ALA A 254 13.65 -1.80 -1.31
C ALA A 254 14.74 -2.87 -1.16
N LEU A 255 14.88 -3.40 0.04
CA LEU A 255 15.87 -4.41 0.40
C LEU A 255 15.17 -5.70 0.84
N MET A 256 15.86 -6.82 0.70
CA MET A 256 15.49 -8.09 1.32
C MET A 256 16.65 -8.60 2.18
N ALA A 257 16.35 -8.93 3.43
CA ALA A 257 17.30 -9.56 4.35
C ALA A 257 16.88 -11.01 4.59
N ARG A 258 17.83 -11.87 4.98
CA ARG A 258 17.58 -13.31 5.19
C ARG A 258 16.59 -13.56 6.34
N ASP A 259 16.79 -12.88 7.45
CA ASP A 259 16.06 -13.03 8.71
C ASP A 259 16.14 -11.72 9.53
N LEU A 260 15.43 -11.68 10.66
CA LEU A 260 15.41 -10.53 11.56
C LEU A 260 16.79 -10.24 12.18
N ASP A 261 17.65 -11.25 12.35
CA ASP A 261 18.99 -11.07 12.90
C ASP A 261 19.85 -10.24 11.95
N VAL A 262 19.76 -10.49 10.64
CA VAL A 262 20.43 -9.64 9.62
C VAL A 262 19.82 -8.24 9.64
N VAL A 263 18.50 -8.09 9.72
CA VAL A 263 17.84 -6.77 9.78
C VAL A 263 18.36 -5.93 10.95
N GLY A 264 18.45 -6.51 12.15
CA GLY A 264 18.87 -5.83 13.37
C GLY A 264 20.31 -5.29 13.34
N ARG A 265 21.16 -5.81 12.44
CA ARG A 265 22.52 -5.28 12.22
C ARG A 265 22.51 -3.92 11.52
N PHE A 266 21.53 -3.66 10.66
CA PHE A 266 21.47 -2.45 9.83
C PHE A 266 20.43 -1.45 10.31
N CYS A 267 19.34 -1.91 10.89
CA CYS A 267 18.22 -1.08 11.29
C CYS A 267 17.78 -1.34 12.73
N ARG A 268 17.20 -0.31 13.35
CA ARG A 268 16.45 -0.46 14.60
C ARG A 268 15.11 -1.11 14.31
N LEU A 269 14.76 -2.12 15.10
CA LEU A 269 13.57 -2.92 14.94
C LEU A 269 12.85 -3.05 16.28
N ASP A 270 11.55 -2.76 16.30
CA ASP A 270 10.65 -3.08 17.42
C ASP A 270 9.84 -4.37 17.16
N GLU A 271 9.11 -4.83 18.18
CA GLU A 271 8.33 -6.08 18.12
C GLU A 271 7.20 -6.01 17.08
N GLN A 272 6.56 -4.85 16.94
CA GLN A 272 5.47 -4.65 15.98
C GLN A 272 5.98 -4.72 14.54
N GLN A 273 7.12 -4.07 14.27
CA GLN A 273 7.82 -4.11 12.99
C GLN A 273 8.27 -5.54 12.66
N ALA A 274 8.85 -6.25 13.63
CA ALA A 274 9.22 -7.67 13.47
C ALA A 274 8.01 -8.54 13.13
N GLY A 275 6.88 -8.35 13.83
CA GLY A 275 5.63 -9.03 13.57
C GLY A 275 5.07 -8.78 12.16
N LEU A 276 5.14 -7.53 11.69
CA LEU A 276 4.74 -7.18 10.31
C LEU A 276 5.59 -7.90 9.28
N MET A 277 6.91 -7.91 9.44
CA MET A 277 7.85 -8.55 8.52
C MET A 277 7.65 -10.08 8.45
N CYS A 278 7.31 -10.71 9.57
CA CYS A 278 7.03 -12.14 9.67
C CYS A 278 5.57 -12.52 9.32
N SER A 279 4.70 -11.55 9.08
CA SER A 279 3.30 -11.81 8.74
C SER A 279 3.18 -12.54 7.40
N PRO A 280 2.05 -13.24 7.13
CA PRO A 280 1.79 -13.83 5.81
C PRO A 280 1.85 -12.82 4.65
N ALA A 281 1.68 -11.52 4.92
CA ALA A 281 1.82 -10.50 3.90
C ALA A 281 3.29 -10.19 3.55
N ALA A 282 4.22 -10.37 4.50
CA ALA A 282 5.65 -10.04 4.38
C ALA A 282 5.90 -8.74 3.58
N PRO A 283 5.38 -7.58 4.04
CA PRO A 283 5.54 -6.31 3.35
C PRO A 283 6.98 -5.78 3.50
N ILE A 284 7.31 -4.78 2.69
CA ILE A 284 8.46 -3.90 2.95
C ILE A 284 8.08 -3.01 4.13
N VAL A 285 8.89 -3.05 5.19
CA VAL A 285 8.73 -2.21 6.38
C VAL A 285 9.80 -1.12 6.36
N LEU A 286 9.41 0.14 6.55
CA LEU A 286 10.35 1.26 6.69
C LEU A 286 10.92 1.29 8.11
N LEU A 287 12.24 1.09 8.23
CA LEU A 287 12.96 0.97 9.49
C LEU A 287 14.03 2.06 9.63
N PRO A 288 14.23 2.65 10.83
CA PRO A 288 15.32 3.58 11.08
C PRO A 288 16.69 2.92 10.87
N LEU A 289 17.57 3.60 10.14
CA LEU A 289 18.95 3.17 9.94
C LEU A 289 19.76 3.28 11.25
N ASN A 290 20.62 2.29 11.52
CA ASN A 290 21.62 2.39 12.58
C ASN A 290 22.75 3.35 12.15
N ALA A 291 23.30 4.13 13.08
CA ALA A 291 24.34 5.10 12.77
C ALA A 291 25.59 4.46 12.11
N ASP A 292 25.93 3.23 12.52
CA ASP A 292 27.12 2.50 12.04
C ASP A 292 26.79 1.45 10.95
N ALA A 293 25.59 1.52 10.34
CA ALA A 293 25.16 0.55 9.33
C ALA A 293 26.01 0.65 8.06
N ALA A 294 26.72 -0.43 7.71
CA ALA A 294 27.53 -0.51 6.50
C ALA A 294 26.70 -0.81 5.24
N VAL A 295 25.80 0.11 4.88
CA VAL A 295 25.02 0.07 3.62
C VAL A 295 25.58 1.10 2.65
N ALA A 296 25.54 0.83 1.34
CA ALA A 296 25.95 1.84 0.37
C ALA A 296 25.00 3.06 0.41
N ASP A 297 25.54 4.28 0.49
CA ASP A 297 24.76 5.53 0.49
C ASP A 297 23.77 5.62 -0.67
N GLY A 298 24.16 5.03 -1.81
CA GLY A 298 23.33 4.89 -2.98
C GLY A 298 22.07 4.05 -2.76
N VAL A 299 21.84 3.35 -1.65
CA VAL A 299 20.60 2.57 -1.43
C VAL A 299 19.41 3.51 -1.18
N ALA A 300 19.59 4.50 -0.31
CA ALA A 300 18.57 5.49 0.02
C ALA A 300 19.22 6.87 0.27
N PRO A 301 19.65 7.57 -0.80
CA PRO A 301 20.31 8.87 -0.69
C PRO A 301 19.47 9.89 0.08
N GLY A 302 20.08 10.58 1.04
CA GLY A 302 19.41 11.61 1.84
C GLY A 302 18.34 11.06 2.80
N GLN A 303 18.32 9.74 3.06
CA GLN A 303 17.34 9.12 3.94
C GLN A 303 17.97 8.55 5.21
N SER A 304 17.18 8.58 6.28
CA SER A 304 17.47 8.00 7.60
C SER A 304 16.76 6.67 7.85
N THR A 305 16.06 6.16 6.83
CA THR A 305 15.28 4.91 6.91
C THR A 305 15.53 4.04 5.69
N LEU A 306 15.45 2.72 5.87
CA LEU A 306 15.50 1.73 4.81
C LEU A 306 14.18 0.97 4.73
N GLY A 307 13.73 0.65 3.53
CA GLY A 307 12.62 -0.27 3.33
C GLY A 307 13.14 -1.70 3.20
N ILE A 308 12.85 -2.55 4.19
CA ILE A 308 13.35 -3.93 4.23
C ILE A 308 12.16 -4.90 4.28
N MET A 309 12.22 -6.01 3.54
CA MET A 309 11.31 -7.15 3.65
C MET A 309 12.09 -8.44 3.96
N LEU A 310 11.38 -9.45 4.46
CA LEU A 310 11.91 -10.81 4.60
C LEU A 310 11.65 -11.66 3.34
N PRO A 311 12.33 -12.81 3.18
CA PRO A 311 12.09 -13.69 2.05
C PRO A 311 10.67 -14.25 2.16
N TYR A 312 9.85 -13.99 1.15
CA TYR A 312 8.45 -14.41 1.15
C TYR A 312 8.18 -15.63 0.25
N SER A 313 9.17 -16.12 -0.49
CA SER A 313 9.05 -17.29 -1.36
C SER A 313 10.15 -18.32 -1.08
N PRO A 314 9.96 -19.61 -1.40
CA PRO A 314 11.01 -20.61 -1.22
C PRO A 314 12.26 -20.28 -2.06
N LEU A 315 12.07 -19.73 -3.26
CA LEU A 315 13.15 -19.22 -4.10
C LEU A 315 14.00 -18.17 -3.36
N HIS A 316 13.36 -17.22 -2.68
CA HIS A 316 14.05 -16.18 -1.92
C HIS A 316 14.76 -16.76 -0.69
N HIS A 317 14.13 -17.69 0.05
CA HIS A 317 14.79 -18.37 1.17
C HIS A 317 16.06 -19.11 0.74
N LEU A 318 16.01 -19.83 -0.39
CA LEU A 318 17.16 -20.55 -0.93
C LEU A 318 18.25 -19.58 -1.41
N LEU A 319 17.87 -18.51 -2.10
CA LEU A 319 18.81 -17.49 -2.60
C LEU A 319 19.58 -16.81 -1.47
N LEU A 320 18.90 -16.43 -0.38
CA LEU A 320 19.46 -15.71 0.76
C LEU A 320 20.05 -16.62 1.86
N ARG A 321 20.05 -17.96 1.69
CA ARG A 321 20.45 -18.92 2.74
C ARG A 321 21.77 -18.53 3.41
N ASP A 322 22.78 -18.19 2.62
CA ASP A 322 24.14 -17.93 3.09
C ASP A 322 24.47 -16.43 3.18
N TRP A 323 23.46 -15.56 3.15
CA TRP A 323 23.63 -14.10 3.20
C TRP A 323 23.51 -13.57 4.62
N ASP A 324 24.45 -12.71 5.01
CA ASP A 324 24.51 -12.03 6.31
C ASP A 324 24.32 -10.51 6.21
N ARG A 325 23.95 -10.04 5.01
CA ARG A 325 23.71 -8.66 4.61
C ARG A 325 22.53 -8.57 3.64
N PRO A 326 21.84 -7.42 3.55
CA PRO A 326 20.69 -7.26 2.69
C PRO A 326 21.04 -7.21 1.20
N LEU A 327 20.12 -7.69 0.37
CA LEU A 327 20.13 -7.50 -1.08
C LEU A 327 19.18 -6.36 -1.45
N VAL A 328 19.55 -5.53 -2.41
CA VAL A 328 18.58 -4.70 -3.14
C VAL A 328 17.58 -5.63 -3.84
N MET A 329 16.29 -5.33 -3.74
CA MET A 329 15.20 -6.03 -4.41
C MET A 329 14.23 -4.99 -4.99
N THR A 330 14.66 -4.27 -6.02
CA THR A 330 13.82 -3.27 -6.69
C THR A 330 13.02 -3.89 -7.82
N SER A 331 11.90 -3.29 -8.20
CA SER A 331 11.07 -3.74 -9.32
C SER A 331 11.87 -3.83 -10.64
N GLY A 332 11.64 -4.87 -11.42
CA GLY A 332 12.27 -5.16 -12.70
C GLY A 332 11.55 -4.44 -13.83
N ASN A 333 11.82 -3.16 -13.94
CA ASN A 333 11.34 -2.26 -14.99
C ASN A 333 12.30 -1.08 -15.15
N LEU A 334 12.20 -0.39 -16.28
CA LEU A 334 12.74 0.97 -16.43
C LEU A 334 11.90 1.94 -15.57
N SER A 335 12.50 3.02 -15.05
CA SER A 335 11.82 3.93 -14.10
C SER A 335 10.38 4.28 -14.55
N ASP A 336 9.44 4.20 -13.60
CA ASP A 336 8.03 4.60 -13.73
C ASP A 336 7.14 3.73 -14.65
N GLU A 337 7.70 2.69 -15.27
CA GLU A 337 6.92 1.64 -15.95
C GLU A 337 6.41 0.54 -14.99
N PRO A 338 5.37 -0.23 -15.36
CA PRO A 338 4.95 -1.40 -14.62
C PRO A 338 6.01 -2.51 -14.66
N GLN A 339 6.13 -3.28 -13.58
CA GLN A 339 7.08 -4.39 -13.45
C GLN A 339 6.84 -5.47 -14.51
N CYS A 340 7.91 -6.02 -15.09
CA CYS A 340 7.80 -7.16 -16.00
C CYS A 340 7.24 -8.38 -15.24
N ILE A 341 6.41 -9.19 -15.90
CA ILE A 341 5.87 -10.46 -15.37
C ILE A 341 6.16 -11.67 -16.25
N ALA A 342 6.33 -11.47 -17.57
CA ALA A 342 6.64 -12.52 -18.54
C ALA A 342 8.16 -12.62 -18.79
N ASN A 343 8.64 -13.83 -19.10
CA ASN A 343 10.07 -14.07 -19.38
C ASN A 343 10.53 -13.31 -20.63
N ASP A 344 9.73 -13.31 -21.69
CA ASP A 344 10.07 -12.66 -22.95
C ASP A 344 10.08 -11.14 -22.80
N ASP A 345 9.11 -10.59 -22.05
CA ASP A 345 9.04 -9.16 -21.73
C ASP A 345 10.26 -8.72 -20.90
N ALA A 346 10.63 -9.48 -19.87
CA ALA A 346 11.84 -9.24 -19.10
C ALA A 346 13.11 -9.31 -19.95
N SER A 347 13.19 -10.28 -20.87
CA SER A 347 14.31 -10.46 -21.79
C SER A 347 14.40 -9.33 -22.82
N ALA A 348 13.31 -8.62 -23.11
CA ALA A 348 13.29 -7.48 -24.02
C ALA A 348 13.55 -6.15 -23.31
N ARG A 349 12.93 -5.93 -22.14
CA ARG A 349 12.94 -4.63 -21.44
C ARG A 349 14.07 -4.47 -20.45
N LEU A 350 14.56 -5.56 -19.86
CA LEU A 350 15.62 -5.50 -18.85
C LEU A 350 17.00 -5.72 -19.48
N VAL A 351 17.11 -5.73 -20.81
CA VAL A 351 18.39 -5.85 -21.53
C VAL A 351 19.34 -4.74 -21.08
N GLY A 352 20.54 -5.13 -20.67
CA GLY A 352 21.55 -4.19 -20.20
C GLY A 352 21.34 -3.66 -18.78
N LEU A 353 20.27 -4.07 -18.09
CA LEU A 353 20.06 -3.76 -16.67
C LEU A 353 20.69 -4.85 -15.78
N ALA A 354 20.41 -6.12 -16.07
CA ALA A 354 20.97 -7.26 -15.34
C ALA A 354 22.12 -7.93 -16.09
N ASP A 355 23.05 -8.54 -15.35
CA ASP A 355 24.11 -9.38 -15.89
C ASP A 355 23.66 -10.84 -16.10
N LEU A 356 22.65 -11.26 -15.34
CA LEU A 356 22.15 -12.63 -15.27
C LEU A 356 20.65 -12.61 -14.96
N TYR A 357 19.90 -13.59 -15.47
CA TYR A 357 18.47 -13.73 -15.26
C TYR A 357 18.17 -15.09 -14.64
N LEU A 358 17.56 -15.08 -13.45
CA LEU A 358 17.02 -16.25 -12.78
C LEU A 358 15.52 -16.37 -13.11
N LEU A 359 15.22 -17.28 -14.04
CA LEU A 359 13.89 -17.44 -14.63
C LEU A 359 13.20 -18.71 -14.12
N HIS A 360 11.89 -18.77 -14.32
CA HIS A 360 11.11 -19.99 -14.17
C HIS A 360 9.89 -20.06 -15.11
N ASP A 361 9.35 -21.27 -15.27
CA ASP A 361 8.27 -21.63 -16.21
C ASP A 361 6.87 -21.55 -15.60
N ARG A 362 6.74 -21.24 -14.29
CA ARG A 362 5.45 -20.78 -13.76
C ARG A 362 5.15 -19.37 -14.26
N GLU A 363 4.07 -19.19 -15.01
CA GLU A 363 3.61 -17.87 -15.44
C GLU A 363 3.09 -17.06 -14.23
N ILE A 364 3.42 -15.77 -14.23
CA ILE A 364 2.79 -14.77 -13.35
C ILE A 364 1.67 -14.17 -14.19
N VAL A 365 0.43 -14.42 -13.78
CA VAL A 365 -0.78 -14.00 -14.53
C VAL A 365 -1.12 -12.55 -14.23
N ASN A 366 -1.01 -12.17 -12.96
CA ASN A 366 -1.34 -10.84 -12.49
C ASN A 366 -0.11 -10.22 -11.82
N ARG A 367 0.26 -9.01 -12.26
CA ARG A 367 1.28 -8.22 -11.58
C ARG A 367 0.77 -7.87 -10.19
N VAL A 368 1.63 -8.08 -9.20
CA VAL A 368 1.35 -7.68 -7.82
C VAL A 368 2.64 -7.14 -7.21
N ASP A 369 2.73 -5.82 -7.10
CA ASP A 369 3.84 -5.13 -6.44
C ASP A 369 3.99 -5.51 -4.97
N ASP A 370 5.18 -5.33 -4.40
CA ASP A 370 5.39 -5.47 -2.96
C ASP A 370 4.68 -4.34 -2.19
N SER A 371 3.95 -4.70 -1.14
CA SER A 371 3.32 -3.73 -0.23
C SER A 371 4.36 -3.02 0.63
N VAL A 372 4.08 -1.77 1.02
CA VAL A 372 4.98 -0.95 1.84
C VAL A 372 4.22 -0.44 3.07
N VAL A 373 4.80 -0.61 4.25
CA VAL A 373 4.22 -0.24 5.55
C VAL A 373 5.21 0.60 6.35
N ARG A 374 4.69 1.56 7.12
CA ARG A 374 5.44 2.32 8.12
C ARG A 374 4.66 2.31 9.44
N VAL A 375 5.34 2.16 10.56
CA VAL A 375 4.72 2.31 11.88
C VAL A 375 4.76 3.78 12.29
N MET A 376 3.58 4.37 12.53
CA MET A 376 3.43 5.77 12.97
C MET A 376 2.42 5.81 14.12
N ALA A 377 2.80 6.46 15.21
CA ALA A 377 2.03 6.51 16.47
C ALA A 377 1.64 5.12 17.01
N GLY A 378 2.55 4.15 16.91
CA GLY A 378 2.34 2.79 17.43
C GLY A 378 1.40 1.91 16.60
N GLU A 379 0.96 2.37 15.42
CA GLU A 379 0.07 1.63 14.52
C GLU A 379 0.72 1.41 13.15
N PRO A 380 0.47 0.27 12.48
CA PRO A 380 0.95 0.02 11.13
C PRO A 380 0.09 0.79 10.12
N ARG A 381 0.74 1.54 9.24
CA ARG A 381 0.07 2.35 8.21
C ARG A 381 0.63 2.00 6.84
N LEU A 382 -0.26 1.57 5.95
CA LEU A 382 0.10 1.22 4.58
C LEU A 382 0.47 2.48 3.80
N LEU A 383 1.62 2.45 3.13
CA LEU A 383 1.99 3.45 2.11
C LEU A 383 1.64 2.96 0.70
N ARG A 384 1.57 1.63 0.55
CA ARG A 384 1.17 0.93 -0.67
C ARG A 384 0.49 -0.39 -0.30
N ARG A 385 -0.75 -0.56 -0.75
CA ARG A 385 -1.55 -1.80 -0.60
C ARG A 385 -1.45 -2.64 -1.88
N ALA A 386 -0.72 -3.75 -1.85
CA ALA A 386 -0.53 -4.65 -2.97
C ALA A 386 -0.36 -6.11 -2.49
N ARG A 387 0.79 -6.76 -2.72
CA ARG A 387 1.04 -8.17 -2.32
C ARG A 387 0.78 -8.39 -0.84
N GLY A 388 0.11 -9.49 -0.50
CA GLY A 388 -0.23 -9.83 0.89
C GLY A 388 -1.49 -9.17 1.43
N TYR A 389 -2.01 -8.15 0.74
CA TYR A 389 -3.23 -7.42 1.15
C TYR A 389 -4.32 -7.46 0.08
N ALA A 390 -4.00 -7.15 -1.17
CA ALA A 390 -4.96 -7.25 -2.27
C ALA A 390 -5.12 -8.73 -2.68
N PRO A 391 -6.36 -9.22 -2.93
CA PRO A 391 -7.62 -8.47 -3.03
C PRO A 391 -8.52 -8.68 -1.79
N THR A 392 -7.95 -8.79 -0.59
CA THR A 392 -8.72 -9.03 0.63
C THR A 392 -9.76 -7.92 0.85
N PRO A 393 -11.06 -8.27 1.07
CA PRO A 393 -12.11 -7.28 1.28
C PRO A 393 -11.94 -6.47 2.57
N ILE A 394 -12.32 -5.20 2.49
CA ILE A 394 -12.50 -4.27 3.60
C ILE A 394 -13.98 -4.30 3.97
N LEU A 395 -14.30 -4.57 5.23
CA LEU A 395 -15.67 -4.49 5.73
C LEU A 395 -16.07 -3.02 5.85
N LEU A 396 -17.21 -2.65 5.29
CA LEU A 396 -17.74 -1.30 5.39
C LEU A 396 -18.52 -1.13 6.69
N PRO A 397 -18.64 0.12 7.19
CA PRO A 397 -19.41 0.41 8.38
C PRO A 397 -20.92 0.10 8.22
N PRO A 398 -21.66 0.06 9.34
CA PRO A 398 -23.11 0.02 9.31
C PRO A 398 -23.70 1.12 8.41
N GLY A 399 -24.74 0.77 7.65
CA GLY A 399 -25.38 1.66 6.66
C GLY A 399 -25.02 1.36 5.20
N PHE A 400 -23.99 0.56 4.94
CA PHE A 400 -23.58 0.19 3.56
C PHE A 400 -23.95 -1.24 3.14
N GLY A 401 -24.70 -1.98 3.97
CA GLY A 401 -25.06 -3.38 3.70
C GLY A 401 -25.87 -3.57 2.42
N ASP A 402 -26.86 -2.69 2.20
CA ASP A 402 -27.78 -2.72 1.06
C ASP A 402 -27.37 -1.74 -0.06
N ALA A 403 -26.16 -1.19 0.01
CA ALA A 403 -25.66 -0.27 -0.99
C ALA A 403 -25.60 -0.94 -2.38
N PRO A 404 -25.96 -0.22 -3.46
CA PRO A 404 -25.86 -0.77 -4.81
C PRO A 404 -24.39 -1.09 -5.13
N PRO A 405 -24.12 -2.07 -6.01
CA PRO A 405 -22.77 -2.36 -6.43
C PRO A 405 -22.11 -1.14 -7.10
N VAL A 406 -20.99 -0.66 -6.56
CA VAL A 406 -20.25 0.50 -7.11
C VAL A 406 -18.88 0.04 -7.60
N LEU A 407 -18.50 0.49 -8.80
CA LEU A 407 -17.12 0.42 -9.28
C LEU A 407 -16.50 1.82 -9.18
N ALA A 408 -15.50 1.97 -8.30
CA ALA A 408 -14.75 3.19 -8.11
C ALA A 408 -13.40 3.13 -8.83
N LEU A 409 -13.09 4.17 -9.60
CA LEU A 409 -12.02 4.16 -10.61
C LEU A 409 -10.70 4.76 -10.08
N GLY A 410 -10.71 5.38 -8.90
CA GLY A 410 -9.54 5.97 -8.24
C GLY A 410 -9.08 7.30 -8.86
N GLY A 411 -7.86 7.71 -8.50
CA GLY A 411 -7.19 8.90 -9.04
C GLY A 411 -6.28 8.59 -10.22
N GLU A 412 -5.36 9.50 -10.57
CA GLU A 412 -4.35 9.28 -11.62
C GLU A 412 -3.08 8.62 -11.08
N LEU A 413 -2.59 9.11 -9.94
CA LEU A 413 -1.37 8.66 -9.30
C LEU A 413 -1.65 7.54 -8.30
N LYS A 414 -0.69 6.63 -8.17
CA LYS A 414 -0.73 5.48 -7.25
C LYS A 414 -2.05 4.69 -7.30
N ASN A 415 -2.69 4.66 -8.47
CA ASN A 415 -4.08 4.27 -8.65
C ASN A 415 -4.40 2.86 -8.11
N THR A 416 -5.63 2.74 -7.60
CA THR A 416 -6.32 1.48 -7.33
C THR A 416 -7.76 1.58 -7.78
N VAL A 417 -8.38 0.45 -8.12
CA VAL A 417 -9.81 0.33 -8.44
C VAL A 417 -10.54 -0.33 -7.25
N GLY A 418 -11.76 0.10 -6.94
CA GLY A 418 -12.58 -0.41 -5.83
C GLY A 418 -13.90 -1.01 -6.29
N LEU A 419 -14.24 -2.19 -5.79
CA LEU A 419 -15.51 -2.88 -6.05
C LEU A 419 -16.29 -2.97 -4.75
N LEU A 420 -17.37 -2.20 -4.64
CA LEU A 420 -18.27 -2.21 -3.49
C LEU A 420 -19.42 -3.19 -3.74
N HIS A 421 -19.65 -4.14 -2.84
CA HIS A 421 -20.81 -5.02 -2.88
C HIS A 421 -21.06 -5.66 -1.51
N ASN A 422 -22.34 -5.80 -1.10
CA ASN A 422 -22.77 -6.47 0.13
C ASN A 422 -22.05 -5.96 1.41
N GLY A 423 -21.94 -4.65 1.57
CA GLY A 423 -21.25 -4.05 2.73
C GLY A 423 -19.75 -4.34 2.80
N GLN A 424 -19.12 -4.69 1.68
CA GLN A 424 -17.67 -4.87 1.58
C GLN A 424 -17.11 -4.12 0.38
N LEU A 425 -15.85 -3.72 0.46
CA LEU A 425 -15.10 -3.17 -0.66
C LEU A 425 -13.86 -4.02 -0.93
N VAL A 426 -13.70 -4.47 -2.17
CA VAL A 426 -12.45 -5.06 -2.67
C VAL A 426 -11.66 -4.02 -3.43
N LEU A 427 -10.45 -3.70 -2.94
CA LEU A 427 -9.49 -2.89 -3.68
C LEU A 427 -8.56 -3.76 -4.54
N SER A 428 -8.21 -3.23 -5.72
CA SER A 428 -7.13 -3.79 -6.53
C SER A 428 -5.78 -3.68 -5.84
N GLN A 429 -4.80 -4.41 -6.35
CA GLN A 429 -3.41 -4.08 -6.09
C GLN A 429 -3.08 -2.68 -6.63
N HIS A 430 -2.02 -2.07 -6.08
CA HIS A 430 -1.44 -0.83 -6.62
C HIS A 430 -1.10 -0.99 -8.12
N LEU A 431 -1.63 -0.08 -8.95
CA LEU A 431 -1.41 -0.09 -10.39
C LEU A 431 -0.29 0.87 -10.81
N GLY A 432 -0.17 2.01 -10.15
CA GLY A 432 0.89 2.99 -10.41
C GLY A 432 0.34 4.30 -10.96
N ASP A 433 1.09 4.92 -11.85
CA ASP A 433 0.76 6.19 -12.51
C ASP A 433 0.09 5.92 -13.85
N LEU A 434 -1.17 6.35 -14.01
CA LEU A 434 -1.93 6.10 -15.22
C LEU A 434 -1.43 6.93 -16.43
N GLU A 435 -0.58 7.95 -16.26
CA GLU A 435 -0.03 8.70 -17.39
C GLU A 435 0.81 7.82 -18.33
N ASP A 436 1.47 6.80 -17.75
CA ASP A 436 2.18 5.76 -18.50
C ASP A 436 1.19 4.83 -19.23
N VAL A 437 1.42 4.67 -20.54
CA VAL A 437 0.52 3.91 -21.43
C VAL A 437 0.41 2.45 -21.00
N ARG A 438 1.53 1.82 -20.58
CA ARG A 438 1.51 0.41 -20.17
C ARG A 438 0.72 0.23 -18.88
N THR A 439 0.83 1.19 -17.97
CA THR A 439 0.07 1.22 -16.73
C THR A 439 -1.41 1.40 -17.00
N ALA A 440 -1.78 2.27 -17.95
CA ALA A 440 -3.16 2.43 -18.41
C ALA A 440 -3.74 1.14 -19.00
N ASP A 441 -3.01 0.44 -19.88
CA ASP A 441 -3.44 -0.85 -20.46
C ASP A 441 -3.67 -1.90 -19.37
N GLU A 442 -2.78 -1.96 -18.38
CA GLU A 442 -2.93 -2.89 -17.26
C GLU A 442 -4.09 -2.52 -16.33
N TYR A 443 -4.34 -1.23 -16.15
CA TYR A 443 -5.49 -0.72 -15.40
C TYR A 443 -6.81 -1.21 -16.01
N GLU A 444 -7.00 -1.04 -17.32
CA GLU A 444 -8.21 -1.52 -18.01
C GLU A 444 -8.36 -3.04 -17.92
N ARG A 445 -7.26 -3.79 -18.11
CA ARG A 445 -7.24 -5.25 -17.94
C ARG A 445 -7.63 -5.64 -16.51
N THR A 446 -7.16 -4.88 -15.51
CA THR A 446 -7.43 -5.15 -14.09
C THR A 446 -8.89 -4.91 -13.72
N ILE A 447 -9.54 -3.88 -14.29
CA ILE A 447 -10.99 -3.68 -14.14
C ILE A 447 -11.74 -4.92 -14.64
N GLY A 448 -11.42 -5.40 -15.85
CA GLY A 448 -12.03 -6.59 -16.43
C GLY A 448 -11.81 -7.84 -15.57
N LEU A 449 -10.57 -8.06 -15.12
CA LEU A 449 -10.19 -9.16 -14.23
C LEU A 449 -10.97 -9.13 -12.92
N TYR A 450 -10.95 -8.02 -12.18
CA TYR A 450 -11.59 -7.93 -10.87
C TYR A 450 -13.11 -8.05 -10.97
N THR A 451 -13.71 -7.44 -12.01
CA THR A 451 -15.14 -7.60 -12.29
C THR A 451 -15.49 -9.08 -12.49
N ALA A 452 -14.67 -9.83 -13.22
CA ALA A 452 -14.87 -11.27 -13.44
C ALA A 452 -14.59 -12.12 -12.18
N LEU A 453 -13.48 -11.88 -11.48
CA LEU A 453 -13.07 -12.65 -10.29
C LEU A 453 -14.08 -12.54 -9.14
N PHE A 454 -14.77 -11.42 -9.02
CA PHE A 454 -15.75 -11.17 -7.96
C PHE A 454 -17.19 -11.21 -8.47
N ALA A 455 -17.41 -11.65 -9.73
CA ALA A 455 -18.71 -11.64 -10.40
C ALA A 455 -19.47 -10.30 -10.25
N HIS A 456 -18.73 -9.19 -10.18
CA HIS A 456 -19.25 -7.89 -9.84
C HIS A 456 -20.00 -7.29 -11.04
N ARG A 457 -21.20 -6.76 -10.78
CA ARG A 457 -22.03 -6.10 -11.79
C ARG A 457 -22.32 -4.68 -11.30
N PRO A 458 -21.49 -3.69 -11.68
CA PRO A 458 -21.66 -2.34 -11.17
C PRO A 458 -23.00 -1.76 -11.64
N GLN A 459 -23.67 -1.08 -10.73
CA GLN A 459 -24.86 -0.28 -11.01
C GLN A 459 -24.53 1.21 -11.06
N VAL A 460 -23.38 1.61 -10.51
CA VAL A 460 -22.89 3.00 -10.48
C VAL A 460 -21.37 2.99 -10.66
N LEU A 461 -20.85 3.95 -11.42
CA LEU A 461 -19.42 4.22 -11.52
C LEU A 461 -19.07 5.47 -10.70
N ALA A 462 -17.99 5.42 -9.92
CA ALA A 462 -17.50 6.55 -9.15
C ALA A 462 -16.13 7.02 -9.67
N VAL A 463 -16.01 8.30 -10.00
CA VAL A 463 -14.81 8.91 -10.59
C VAL A 463 -14.39 10.16 -9.82
N ASP A 464 -13.13 10.57 -9.95
CA ASP A 464 -12.67 11.86 -9.45
C ASP A 464 -13.35 13.01 -10.24
N LEU A 465 -13.50 14.17 -9.60
CA LEU A 465 -14.00 15.38 -10.28
C LEU A 465 -13.03 15.91 -11.34
N HIS A 466 -11.73 15.58 -11.26
CA HIS A 466 -10.76 16.02 -12.25
C HIS A 466 -11.16 15.52 -13.66
N PRO A 467 -11.45 16.43 -14.61
CA PRO A 467 -12.03 16.05 -15.90
C PRO A 467 -11.05 15.30 -16.81
N ASP A 468 -9.75 15.61 -16.70
CA ASP A 468 -8.73 15.08 -17.60
C ASP A 468 -8.00 13.83 -17.10
N TYR A 469 -8.27 13.36 -15.89
CA TYR A 469 -7.70 12.10 -15.41
C TYR A 469 -8.12 10.96 -16.34
N ARG A 470 -7.19 10.07 -16.66
CA ARG A 470 -7.45 8.87 -17.46
C ARG A 470 -8.46 7.97 -16.78
N SER A 471 -8.40 7.85 -15.45
CA SER A 471 -9.41 7.12 -14.67
C SER A 471 -10.82 7.71 -14.86
N THR A 472 -10.95 9.04 -14.81
CA THR A 472 -12.22 9.76 -15.02
C THR A 472 -12.73 9.59 -16.44
N ARG A 473 -11.86 9.78 -17.44
CA ARG A 473 -12.22 9.63 -18.87
C ARG A 473 -12.66 8.20 -19.19
N HIS A 474 -11.90 7.21 -18.72
CA HIS A 474 -12.24 5.80 -18.88
C HIS A 474 -13.57 5.46 -18.17
N GLY A 475 -13.76 5.93 -16.94
CA GLY A 475 -15.01 5.71 -16.19
C GLY A 475 -16.24 6.28 -16.89
N ARG A 476 -16.14 7.49 -17.46
CA ARG A 476 -17.23 8.09 -18.26
C ARG A 476 -17.50 7.31 -19.54
N GLN A 477 -16.47 6.93 -20.27
CA GLN A 477 -16.61 6.09 -21.46
C GLN A 477 -17.30 4.75 -21.13
N LEU A 478 -16.88 4.09 -20.05
CA LEU A 478 -17.47 2.83 -19.61
C LEU A 478 -18.94 2.98 -19.22
N ALA A 479 -19.31 4.11 -18.62
CA ALA A 479 -20.69 4.44 -18.31
C ALA A 479 -21.54 4.62 -19.57
N ASP A 480 -21.03 5.35 -20.57
CA ASP A 480 -21.73 5.55 -21.85
C ASP A 480 -21.93 4.22 -22.58
N GLU A 481 -20.90 3.36 -22.61
CA GLU A 481 -20.95 2.03 -23.24
C GLU A 481 -21.96 1.08 -22.57
N ARG A 482 -22.13 1.20 -21.25
CA ARG A 482 -22.96 0.29 -20.44
C ARG A 482 -24.31 0.88 -20.01
N GLY A 483 -24.56 2.16 -20.30
CA GLY A 483 -25.74 2.88 -19.82
C GLY A 483 -25.79 3.00 -18.30
N LEU A 484 -24.64 3.19 -17.64
CA LEU A 484 -24.54 3.29 -16.18
C LEU A 484 -24.43 4.76 -15.73
N PRO A 485 -24.99 5.12 -14.57
CA PRO A 485 -24.76 6.43 -13.97
C PRO A 485 -23.30 6.60 -13.49
N VAL A 486 -22.81 7.83 -13.58
CA VAL A 486 -21.50 8.24 -13.06
C VAL A 486 -21.68 9.23 -11.92
N GLU A 487 -21.01 8.98 -10.81
CA GLU A 487 -20.88 9.87 -9.66
C GLU A 487 -19.49 10.52 -9.64
N GLY A 488 -19.46 11.85 -9.70
CA GLY A 488 -18.24 12.62 -9.51
C GLY A 488 -18.00 12.89 -8.02
N VAL A 489 -16.84 12.49 -7.51
CA VAL A 489 -16.46 12.66 -6.10
C VAL A 489 -15.23 13.55 -6.01
N GLN A 490 -15.30 14.57 -5.16
CA GLN A 490 -14.18 15.49 -4.97
C GLN A 490 -13.01 14.77 -4.29
N HIS A 491 -11.80 15.03 -4.76
CA HIS A 491 -10.58 14.33 -4.35
C HIS A 491 -10.36 14.29 -2.82
N HIS A 492 -10.41 15.45 -2.16
CA HIS A 492 -10.18 15.55 -0.72
C HIS A 492 -11.37 15.02 0.09
N HIS A 493 -12.60 15.16 -0.43
CA HIS A 493 -13.78 14.49 0.15
C HIS A 493 -13.64 12.98 0.12
N ALA A 494 -13.13 12.40 -0.98
CA ALA A 494 -12.84 10.97 -1.06
C ALA A 494 -11.75 10.55 -0.07
N HIS A 495 -10.67 11.32 0.11
CA HIS A 495 -9.67 11.08 1.16
C HIS A 495 -10.32 10.99 2.56
N ILE A 496 -11.18 11.97 2.91
CA ILE A 496 -11.87 11.98 4.21
C ILE A 496 -12.87 10.82 4.32
N ALA A 497 -13.70 10.57 3.31
CA ALA A 497 -14.64 9.47 3.32
C ALA A 497 -13.94 8.10 3.42
N SER A 498 -12.74 7.97 2.85
CA SER A 498 -11.94 6.75 2.94
C SER A 498 -11.50 6.46 4.37
N VAL A 499 -11.01 7.45 5.12
CA VAL A 499 -10.59 7.25 6.52
C VAL A 499 -11.77 6.99 7.44
N LEU A 500 -12.92 7.59 7.18
CA LEU A 500 -14.17 7.29 7.89
C LEU A 500 -14.56 5.81 7.71
N ALA A 501 -14.56 5.34 6.46
CA ALA A 501 -14.98 4.00 6.12
C ALA A 501 -14.08 2.92 6.76
N GLU A 502 -12.76 3.07 6.67
CA GLU A 502 -11.86 2.06 7.24
C GLU A 502 -11.83 2.04 8.78
N ASN A 503 -12.24 3.13 9.43
CA ASN A 503 -12.37 3.20 10.89
C ASN A 503 -13.77 2.83 11.40
N GLY A 504 -14.67 2.39 10.50
CA GLY A 504 -15.99 1.91 10.89
C GLY A 504 -16.95 3.00 11.34
N HIS A 505 -16.74 4.26 10.92
CA HIS A 505 -17.66 5.37 11.20
C HIS A 505 -19.02 5.10 10.53
N PRO A 506 -20.13 4.93 11.28
CA PRO A 506 -21.44 4.62 10.71
C PRO A 506 -21.92 5.65 9.69
N ALA A 507 -22.70 5.21 8.70
CA ALA A 507 -23.21 6.10 7.65
C ALA A 507 -24.08 7.25 8.19
N ASP A 508 -24.73 7.04 9.34
CA ASP A 508 -25.65 7.96 10.03
C ASP A 508 -25.03 8.70 11.23
N ALA A 509 -23.73 8.52 11.50
CA ALA A 509 -23.06 9.09 12.67
C ALA A 509 -22.76 10.60 12.56
N GLY A 510 -23.12 11.25 11.44
CA GLY A 510 -22.94 12.67 11.21
C GLY A 510 -21.55 13.06 10.68
N ASP A 511 -21.37 14.37 10.50
CA ASP A 511 -20.16 14.95 9.92
C ASP A 511 -19.00 14.95 10.92
N VAL A 512 -17.78 14.93 10.38
CA VAL A 512 -16.54 15.14 11.13
C VAL A 512 -15.80 16.36 10.61
N LEU A 513 -14.76 16.79 11.34
CA LEU A 513 -13.77 17.72 10.79
C LEU A 513 -12.69 16.92 10.05
N GLY A 514 -12.77 16.86 8.72
CA GLY A 514 -11.73 16.30 7.86
C GLY A 514 -10.57 17.27 7.66
N ILE A 515 -9.34 16.80 7.84
CA ILE A 515 -8.11 17.53 7.48
C ILE A 515 -7.41 16.73 6.38
N ALA A 516 -7.35 17.31 5.18
CA ALA A 516 -6.74 16.69 4.01
C ALA A 516 -5.48 17.45 3.61
N LEU A 517 -4.30 16.89 3.96
CA LEU A 517 -3.00 17.47 3.61
C LEU A 517 -2.35 16.65 2.50
N ASP A 518 -2.28 17.21 1.30
CA ASP A 518 -1.88 16.49 0.10
C ASP A 518 -1.01 17.35 -0.84
N GLY A 519 -0.50 16.72 -1.90
CA GLY A 519 0.22 17.35 -2.98
C GLY A 519 -0.70 18.13 -3.91
N LEU A 520 -1.68 17.47 -4.54
CA LEU A 520 -2.56 18.07 -5.54
C LEU A 520 -3.90 17.36 -5.53
N GLY A 521 -5.00 18.11 -5.49
CA GLY A 521 -6.30 17.59 -5.88
C GLY A 521 -7.17 18.68 -6.48
N PHE A 522 -8.05 18.29 -7.39
CA PHE A 522 -8.90 19.24 -8.11
C PHE A 522 -9.95 19.85 -7.17
N GLY A 523 -9.91 21.17 -7.01
CA GLY A 523 -10.89 21.92 -6.23
C GLY A 523 -12.20 22.12 -6.99
N THR A 524 -13.30 22.28 -6.26
CA THR A 524 -14.61 22.59 -6.89
C THR A 524 -14.69 24.01 -7.46
N ASP A 525 -13.73 24.86 -7.11
CA ASP A 525 -13.58 26.25 -7.57
C ASP A 525 -12.56 26.39 -8.72
N GLY A 526 -12.06 25.27 -9.26
CA GLY A 526 -11.05 25.25 -10.31
C GLY A 526 -9.63 25.56 -9.83
N THR A 527 -9.42 25.74 -8.52
CA THR A 527 -8.09 25.84 -7.91
C THR A 527 -7.55 24.47 -7.53
N ILE A 528 -6.27 24.41 -7.14
CA ILE A 528 -5.62 23.15 -6.73
C ILE A 528 -5.55 23.09 -5.21
N TRP A 529 -6.28 22.15 -4.62
CA TRP A 529 -6.33 21.94 -3.18
C TRP A 529 -5.21 21.01 -2.70
N GLY A 530 -4.96 21.02 -1.39
CA GLY A 530 -4.00 20.11 -0.74
C GLY A 530 -3.66 20.49 0.70
N GLY A 531 -4.41 21.39 1.32
CA GLY A 531 -4.20 21.80 2.70
C GLY A 531 -5.53 22.23 3.31
N GLU A 532 -6.52 21.35 3.26
CA GLU A 532 -7.93 21.69 3.46
C GLU A 532 -8.48 21.21 4.81
N PHE A 533 -9.41 21.99 5.36
CA PHE A 533 -10.26 21.63 6.50
C PHE A 533 -11.70 21.59 6.02
N LEU A 534 -12.31 20.41 6.10
CA LEU A 534 -13.65 20.14 5.60
C LEU A 534 -14.54 19.72 6.76
N ARG A 535 -15.76 20.24 6.85
CA ARG A 535 -16.82 19.54 7.56
C ARG A 535 -17.39 18.52 6.58
N ALA A 536 -17.23 17.23 6.84
CA ALA A 536 -17.58 16.22 5.85
C ALA A 536 -18.22 14.98 6.47
N GLY A 537 -19.22 14.46 5.79
CA GLY A 537 -19.77 13.12 5.97
C GLY A 537 -19.57 12.29 4.70
N TYR A 538 -20.31 11.19 4.56
CA TYR A 538 -20.25 10.38 3.34
C TYR A 538 -20.97 11.01 2.14
N CYS A 539 -22.05 11.78 2.36
CA CYS A 539 -22.81 12.37 1.26
C CYS A 539 -22.19 13.68 0.76
N ASP A 540 -21.88 14.59 1.68
CA ASP A 540 -21.51 15.97 1.35
C ASP A 540 -20.33 16.45 2.20
N PHE A 541 -19.78 17.60 1.79
CA PHE A 541 -18.75 18.30 2.52
C PHE A 541 -18.92 19.82 2.36
N GLU A 542 -18.44 20.56 3.37
CA GLU A 542 -18.31 22.01 3.38
C GLU A 542 -16.84 22.36 3.62
N ARG A 543 -16.25 23.19 2.75
CA ARG A 543 -14.88 23.70 2.95
C ARG A 543 -14.92 24.80 4.02
N LEU A 544 -14.24 24.58 5.14
CA LEU A 544 -14.21 25.52 6.27
C LEU A 544 -12.96 26.39 6.27
N ALA A 545 -11.80 25.76 6.02
CA ALA A 545 -10.53 26.45 6.02
C ALA A 545 -9.52 25.81 5.06
N SER A 546 -8.42 26.51 4.80
CA SER A 546 -7.30 26.01 3.99
C SER A 546 -5.96 26.64 4.37
N LEU A 547 -4.85 26.14 3.81
CA LEU A 547 -3.64 26.94 3.70
C LEU A 547 -3.90 28.11 2.75
N LYS A 548 -3.39 29.30 3.08
CA LYS A 548 -3.56 30.48 2.22
C LYS A 548 -3.07 30.20 0.80
N PRO A 549 -3.89 30.40 -0.25
CA PRO A 549 -3.50 30.04 -1.61
C PRO A 549 -2.29 30.83 -2.14
N VAL A 550 -1.41 30.14 -2.87
CA VAL A 550 -0.23 30.69 -3.53
C VAL A 550 -0.21 30.27 -5.01
N PRO A 551 0.22 31.13 -5.95
CA PRO A 551 0.36 30.74 -7.35
C PRO A 551 1.41 29.65 -7.57
N MET A 552 1.15 28.72 -8.47
CA MET A 552 2.07 27.63 -8.84
C MET A 552 2.71 27.88 -10.22
N PRO A 553 3.80 28.68 -10.34
CA PRO A 553 4.29 29.18 -11.62
C PRO A 553 4.86 28.07 -12.52
N GLY A 554 4.16 27.80 -13.62
CA GLY A 554 4.49 26.75 -14.57
C GLY A 554 3.77 25.42 -14.30
N ALA A 555 2.76 25.43 -13.43
CA ALA A 555 1.94 24.28 -13.05
C ALA A 555 2.81 23.05 -12.71
N THR A 556 2.83 22.03 -13.57
CA THR A 556 3.65 20.82 -13.42
C THR A 556 5.14 21.11 -13.19
N ARG A 557 5.69 22.18 -13.78
CA ARG A 557 7.09 22.57 -13.55
C ARG A 557 7.36 22.91 -12.09
N ALA A 558 6.41 23.49 -11.37
CA ALA A 558 6.58 23.80 -9.96
C ALA A 558 6.53 22.54 -9.08
N ILE A 559 5.87 21.46 -9.52
CA ILE A 559 5.97 20.14 -8.85
C ILE A 559 7.40 19.61 -8.98
N LEU A 560 7.98 19.73 -10.19
CA LEU A 560 9.29 19.17 -10.49
C LEU A 560 10.46 20.02 -10.00
N GLU A 561 10.28 21.34 -9.85
CA GLU A 561 11.35 22.31 -9.54
C GLU A 561 11.02 23.10 -8.24
N PRO A 562 11.41 22.60 -7.04
CA PRO A 562 11.00 23.16 -5.75
C PRO A 562 11.31 24.66 -5.55
N TRP A 563 12.37 25.17 -6.18
CA TRP A 563 12.71 26.60 -6.15
C TRP A 563 11.58 27.53 -6.65
N ARG A 564 10.72 27.04 -7.55
CA ARG A 564 9.56 27.81 -8.05
C ARG A 564 8.54 28.06 -6.95
N ASN A 565 8.24 27.04 -6.14
CA ASN A 565 7.34 27.17 -5.00
C ASN A 565 7.96 28.08 -3.93
N THR A 566 9.28 27.96 -3.72
CA THR A 566 10.02 28.82 -2.79
C THR A 566 9.88 30.29 -3.18
N TYR A 567 10.17 30.64 -4.43
CA TYR A 567 10.00 32.00 -4.93
C TYR A 567 8.56 32.48 -4.82
N ALA A 568 7.59 31.67 -5.24
CA ALA A 568 6.17 32.06 -5.20
C ALA A 568 5.68 32.34 -3.79
N GLN A 569 6.05 31.50 -2.81
CA GLN A 569 5.73 31.70 -1.40
C GLN A 569 6.32 33.00 -0.86
N LEU A 570 7.61 33.26 -1.09
CA LEU A 570 8.27 34.49 -0.63
C LEU A 570 7.66 35.73 -1.28
N ALA A 571 7.43 35.70 -2.60
CA ALA A 571 6.83 36.80 -3.33
C ALA A 571 5.40 37.10 -2.86
N THR A 572 4.58 36.07 -2.61
CA THR A 572 3.18 36.23 -2.19
C THR A 572 3.03 36.65 -0.74
N HIS A 573 3.83 36.12 0.18
CA HIS A 573 3.65 36.37 1.62
C HIS A 573 4.45 37.55 2.16
N LEU A 574 5.64 37.81 1.61
CA LEU A 574 6.56 38.82 2.11
C LEU A 574 6.81 39.95 1.11
N GLY A 575 6.62 39.70 -0.19
CA GLY A 575 7.06 40.60 -1.26
C GLY A 575 8.52 40.37 -1.60
N TRP A 576 8.81 40.06 -2.87
CA TRP A 576 10.18 39.76 -3.30
C TRP A 576 11.17 40.93 -3.11
N PRO A 577 10.82 42.19 -3.41
CA PRO A 577 11.72 43.33 -3.16
C PRO A 577 12.11 43.46 -1.69
N ASP A 578 11.17 43.25 -0.77
CA ASP A 578 11.40 43.34 0.68
C ASP A 578 12.30 42.18 1.14
N CYS A 579 12.10 40.97 0.60
CA CYS A 579 13.00 39.84 0.87
C CYS A 579 14.44 40.12 0.43
N VAL A 580 14.63 40.75 -0.73
CA VAL A 580 15.96 41.12 -1.22
C VAL A 580 16.56 42.22 -0.34
N ALA A 581 15.77 43.20 0.09
CA ALA A 581 16.26 44.27 0.96
C ALA A 581 16.74 43.75 2.32
N ASP A 582 15.98 42.86 2.94
CA ASP A 582 16.26 42.36 4.29
C ASP A 582 17.25 41.19 4.32
N TYR A 583 17.32 40.40 3.24
CA TYR A 583 18.05 39.12 3.21
C TYR A 583 18.93 38.95 1.95
N ALA A 584 19.48 40.04 1.40
CA ALA A 584 20.34 40.03 0.20
C ALA A 584 21.49 39.02 0.26
N ASP A 585 22.07 38.84 1.46
CA ASP A 585 23.27 38.03 1.65
C ASP A 585 23.02 36.54 1.85
N LEU A 586 21.76 36.11 1.96
CA LEU A 586 21.44 34.69 2.06
C LEU A 586 21.82 33.95 0.78
N PRO A 587 22.41 32.73 0.89
CA PRO A 587 22.63 31.86 -0.26
C PRO A 587 21.35 31.61 -1.06
N LEU A 588 20.21 31.46 -0.37
CA LEU A 588 18.89 31.32 -0.98
C LEU A 588 18.53 32.51 -1.88
N THR A 589 18.68 33.75 -1.38
CA THR A 589 18.35 34.96 -2.14
C THR A 589 19.21 35.08 -3.39
N ARG A 590 20.52 34.87 -3.26
CA ARG A 590 21.45 34.90 -4.40
C ARG A 590 21.14 33.80 -5.42
N TYR A 591 20.79 32.60 -4.96
CA TYR A 591 20.39 31.49 -5.83
C TYR A 591 19.11 31.82 -6.62
N LEU A 592 18.08 32.36 -5.97
CA LEU A 592 16.83 32.75 -6.64
C LEU A 592 17.05 33.90 -7.63
N GLN A 593 17.90 34.89 -7.30
CA GLN A 593 18.26 35.97 -8.23
C GLN A 593 18.91 35.47 -9.53
N GLY A 594 19.53 34.29 -9.51
CA GLY A 594 20.07 33.63 -10.71
C GLY A 594 19.03 32.93 -11.59
N LYS A 595 17.76 32.87 -11.16
CA LYS A 595 16.64 32.25 -11.90
C LYS A 595 15.88 33.32 -12.73
N PRO A 596 15.03 32.93 -13.69
CA PRO A 596 14.30 33.89 -14.55
C PRO A 596 13.10 34.54 -13.81
N LEU A 597 13.38 35.27 -12.73
CA LEU A 597 12.36 35.80 -11.82
C LEU A 597 11.43 36.82 -12.46
N ASP A 598 11.92 37.67 -13.38
CA ASP A 598 11.06 38.64 -14.09
C ASP A 598 9.95 37.94 -14.88
N THR A 599 10.25 36.78 -15.47
CA THR A 599 9.24 35.98 -16.17
C THR A 599 8.24 35.40 -15.18
N LEU A 600 8.70 34.86 -14.05
CA LEU A 600 7.81 34.30 -13.02
C LEU A 600 6.94 35.39 -12.38
N ALA A 601 7.48 36.59 -12.13
CA ALA A 601 6.72 37.73 -11.61
C ALA A 601 5.54 38.07 -12.53
N VAL A 602 5.77 38.15 -13.85
CA VAL A 602 4.71 38.37 -14.83
C VAL A 602 3.69 37.21 -14.84
N MET A 603 4.14 35.96 -14.69
CA MET A 603 3.24 34.80 -14.58
C MET A 603 2.32 34.94 -13.37
N LEU A 604 2.90 35.25 -12.20
CA LEU A 604 2.19 35.45 -10.93
C LEU A 604 1.17 36.59 -11.03
N GLU A 605 1.57 37.76 -11.54
CA GLU A 605 0.73 38.95 -11.66
C GLU A 605 -0.44 38.75 -12.63
N ARG A 606 -0.22 38.04 -13.73
CA ARG A 606 -1.22 37.84 -14.79
C ARG A 606 -2.00 36.53 -14.70
N GLY A 607 -1.67 35.66 -13.74
CA GLY A 607 -2.27 34.32 -13.64
C GLY A 607 -1.93 33.40 -14.81
N LEU A 608 -0.80 33.59 -15.49
CA LEU A 608 -0.44 32.83 -16.69
C LEU A 608 0.27 31.52 -16.34
N ASN A 609 -0.38 30.38 -16.60
CA ASN A 609 0.12 29.04 -16.23
C ASN A 609 0.55 28.97 -14.76
N SER A 610 -0.16 29.69 -13.89
CA SER A 610 0.13 29.80 -12.47
C SER A 610 -1.15 29.62 -11.66
N PRO A 611 -1.80 28.44 -11.73
CA PRO A 611 -3.01 28.18 -10.96
C PRO A 611 -2.73 28.40 -9.46
N LEU A 612 -3.73 28.93 -8.76
CA LEU A 612 -3.64 29.07 -7.31
C LEU A 612 -3.71 27.70 -6.65
N THR A 613 -2.91 27.51 -5.60
CA THR A 613 -2.91 26.29 -4.82
C THR A 613 -2.83 26.54 -3.32
N SER A 614 -3.61 25.78 -2.55
CA SER A 614 -3.54 25.66 -1.09
C SER A 614 -2.77 24.40 -0.66
N SER A 615 -1.93 23.85 -1.54
CA SER A 615 -1.23 22.59 -1.31
C SER A 615 -0.21 22.63 -0.16
N CYS A 616 -0.38 21.71 0.79
CA CYS A 616 0.61 21.44 1.82
C CYS A 616 1.89 20.85 1.22
N GLY A 617 1.77 19.95 0.24
CA GLY A 617 2.93 19.40 -0.46
C GLY A 617 3.80 20.47 -1.13
N ARG A 618 3.19 21.49 -1.76
CA ARG A 618 3.93 22.61 -2.36
C ARG A 618 4.58 23.52 -1.32
N LEU A 619 3.98 23.67 -0.13
CA LEU A 619 4.61 24.36 1.00
C LEU A 619 5.85 23.59 1.49
N PHE A 620 5.78 22.26 1.59
CA PHE A 620 6.93 21.42 1.89
C PHE A 620 8.04 21.56 0.83
N ASP A 621 7.69 21.52 -0.46
CA ASP A 621 8.66 21.73 -1.55
C ASP A 621 9.33 23.12 -1.45
N ALA A 622 8.56 24.15 -1.10
CA ALA A 622 9.10 25.50 -0.91
C ALA A 622 10.10 25.57 0.26
N VAL A 623 9.78 24.97 1.40
CA VAL A 623 10.70 24.95 2.56
C VAL A 623 11.93 24.10 2.27
N ALA A 624 11.77 22.95 1.61
CA ALA A 624 12.88 22.13 1.15
C ALA A 624 13.81 22.92 0.21
N GLY A 625 13.24 23.62 -0.78
CA GLY A 625 13.99 24.50 -1.69
C GLY A 625 14.72 25.63 -0.96
N ALA A 626 14.11 26.23 0.07
CA ALA A 626 14.74 27.25 0.91
C ALA A 626 15.97 26.72 1.67
N LEU A 627 15.95 25.44 2.04
CA LEU A 627 17.05 24.75 2.73
C LEU A 627 18.05 24.08 1.77
N GLY A 628 17.88 24.25 0.46
CA GLY A 628 18.76 23.65 -0.55
C GLY A 628 18.52 22.15 -0.80
N VAL A 629 17.42 21.58 -0.30
CA VAL A 629 17.04 20.18 -0.47
C VAL A 629 16.31 20.01 -1.80
N ALA A 630 16.86 19.18 -2.69
CA ALA A 630 16.32 18.91 -4.05
C ALA A 630 15.94 20.18 -4.83
N VAL A 631 16.64 21.29 -4.59
CA VAL A 631 16.17 22.65 -4.94
C VAL A 631 15.96 22.88 -6.44
N ASP A 632 16.82 22.31 -7.29
CA ASP A 632 16.74 22.47 -8.75
C ASP A 632 15.64 21.59 -9.35
N ALA A 633 15.64 20.30 -9.01
CA ALA A 633 14.68 19.34 -9.50
C ALA A 633 14.53 18.12 -8.59
N ILE A 634 13.29 17.62 -8.47
CA ILE A 634 13.01 16.29 -7.93
C ILE A 634 13.10 15.24 -9.05
N SER A 635 13.41 14.00 -8.65
CA SER A 635 13.51 12.81 -9.51
C SER A 635 12.39 11.80 -9.28
N TYR A 636 11.59 12.00 -8.24
CA TYR A 636 10.36 11.25 -7.97
C TYR A 636 9.42 12.11 -7.11
N GLU A 637 8.13 11.86 -7.25
CA GLU A 637 7.08 12.56 -6.51
C GLU A 637 7.31 12.47 -4.99
N GLY A 638 7.22 13.63 -4.32
CA GLY A 638 7.41 13.77 -2.88
C GLY A 638 8.86 13.79 -2.40
N GLN A 639 9.87 13.69 -3.29
CA GLN A 639 11.29 13.63 -2.90
C GLN A 639 11.69 14.74 -1.92
N ALA A 640 11.39 16.00 -2.25
CA ALA A 640 11.80 17.14 -1.45
C ALA A 640 11.18 17.10 -0.04
N ALA A 641 9.89 16.77 0.07
CA ALA A 641 9.20 16.59 1.35
C ALA A 641 9.76 15.43 2.18
N ILE A 642 10.12 14.31 1.54
CA ILE A 642 10.68 13.13 2.20
C ILE A 642 12.10 13.43 2.71
N GLU A 643 12.95 14.05 1.90
CA GLU A 643 14.29 14.48 2.33
C GLU A 643 14.25 15.55 3.41
N LEU A 644 13.27 16.46 3.37
CA LEU A 644 13.04 17.45 4.42
C LEU A 644 12.66 16.78 5.76
N GLU A 645 11.83 15.73 5.73
CA GLU A 645 11.54 14.93 6.92
C GLU A 645 12.81 14.29 7.48
N ALA A 646 13.61 13.65 6.63
CA ALA A 646 14.86 13.00 7.03
C ALA A 646 15.86 13.99 7.64
N LEU A 647 15.96 15.20 7.07
CA LEU A 647 16.79 16.30 7.56
C LEU A 647 16.35 16.77 8.96
N ALA A 648 15.05 16.77 9.26
CA ALA A 648 14.52 17.25 10.55
C ALA A 648 14.82 16.30 11.72
N LEU A 649 14.89 14.98 11.47
CA LEU A 649 14.91 13.96 12.53
C LEU A 649 16.01 14.14 13.60
N PRO A 650 17.28 14.44 13.27
CA PRO A 650 18.34 14.57 14.27
C PRO A 650 18.10 15.72 15.27
N ALA A 651 17.33 16.74 14.87
CA ALA A 651 17.09 17.95 15.65
C ALA A 651 15.71 17.99 16.34
N LEU A 652 14.84 16.99 16.14
CA LEU A 652 13.48 17.01 16.70
C LEU A 652 13.45 17.17 18.23
N ALA A 653 14.35 16.50 18.94
CA ALA A 653 14.43 16.59 20.41
C ALA A 653 15.05 17.92 20.89
N SER A 654 15.79 18.60 20.02
CA SER A 654 16.52 19.84 20.33
C SER A 654 15.76 21.10 19.90
N ALA A 655 14.65 20.95 19.16
CA ALA A 655 13.82 22.06 18.73
C ALA A 655 13.04 22.63 19.94
N ASP A 656 13.55 23.75 20.46
CA ASP A 656 13.04 24.48 21.62
C ASP A 656 11.88 25.45 21.29
N THR A 657 11.83 25.88 20.04
CA THR A 657 10.79 26.77 19.51
C THR A 657 10.20 26.19 18.23
N VAL A 658 9.06 26.71 17.77
CA VAL A 658 8.40 26.30 16.53
C VAL A 658 7.95 27.53 15.76
N TYR A 659 7.79 27.40 14.44
CA TYR A 659 7.33 28.54 13.63
C TYR A 659 5.82 28.75 13.75
N ALA A 660 5.42 30.01 13.91
CA ALA A 660 4.02 30.41 13.99
C ALA A 660 3.40 30.63 12.60
N PHE A 661 2.10 30.39 12.51
CA PHE A 661 1.28 30.72 11.34
C PHE A 661 0.24 31.76 11.78
N ALA A 662 -0.06 32.73 10.91
CA ALA A 662 -1.14 33.67 11.16
C ALA A 662 -2.48 33.06 10.71
N GLU A 663 -3.57 33.53 11.29
CA GLU A 663 -4.92 33.17 10.84
C GLU A 663 -5.52 34.33 10.05
N GLY A 664 -6.17 34.01 8.94
CA GLY A 664 -6.88 34.95 8.09
C GLY A 664 -8.26 34.43 7.71
N ARG A 665 -9.05 35.25 7.02
CA ARG A 665 -10.33 34.84 6.47
C ARG A 665 -10.66 35.65 5.22
N ALA A 666 -11.12 34.99 4.16
CA ALA A 666 -11.82 35.64 3.06
C ALA A 666 -12.86 34.71 2.45
N ASP A 667 -13.91 35.31 1.87
CA ASP A 667 -14.99 34.58 1.19
C ASP A 667 -15.60 33.45 2.01
N GLY A 668 -15.70 33.65 3.33
CA GLY A 668 -16.23 32.68 4.27
C GLY A 668 -15.23 31.64 4.76
N ILE A 669 -14.12 31.43 4.05
CA ILE A 669 -13.07 30.44 4.32
C ILE A 669 -11.97 31.00 5.23
N GLU A 670 -11.62 30.27 6.29
CA GLU A 670 -10.47 30.59 7.14
C GLU A 670 -9.15 30.12 6.52
N TRP A 671 -8.05 30.83 6.80
CA TRP A 671 -6.74 30.51 6.26
C TRP A 671 -5.69 30.38 7.35
N LEU A 672 -4.79 29.42 7.18
CA LEU A 672 -3.45 29.46 7.79
C LEU A 672 -2.51 30.18 6.82
N ASP A 673 -2.00 31.34 7.24
CA ASP A 673 -1.06 32.17 6.51
C ASP A 673 0.39 31.88 6.98
N PRO A 674 1.23 31.31 6.09
CA PRO A 674 2.64 31.02 6.38
C PRO A 674 3.55 32.26 6.51
N ALA A 675 3.05 33.49 6.33
CA ALA A 675 3.90 34.69 6.37
C ALA A 675 4.77 34.84 7.64
N PRO A 676 4.26 34.61 8.88
CA PRO A 676 5.11 34.69 10.07
C PRO A 676 6.17 33.58 10.11
N MET A 677 5.82 32.38 9.62
CA MET A 677 6.75 31.25 9.50
C MET A 677 7.90 31.60 8.56
N TRP A 678 7.61 32.17 7.38
CA TRP A 678 8.65 32.57 6.43
C TRP A 678 9.59 33.64 6.99
N ARG A 679 9.06 34.65 7.72
CA ARG A 679 9.92 35.66 8.37
C ARG A 679 10.86 35.03 9.39
N ALA A 680 10.35 34.14 10.25
CA ALA A 680 11.15 33.47 11.25
C ALA A 680 12.19 32.52 10.62
N LEU A 681 11.80 31.78 9.58
CA LEU A 681 12.68 30.89 8.84
C LEU A 681 13.84 31.65 8.19
N LEU A 682 13.57 32.76 7.49
CA LEU A 682 14.62 33.57 6.87
C LEU A 682 15.56 34.20 7.91
N ALA A 683 15.02 34.62 9.06
CA ALA A 683 15.83 35.12 10.16
C ALA A 683 16.76 34.04 10.75
N ASP A 684 16.27 32.81 10.90
CA ASP A 684 17.09 31.67 11.34
C ASP A 684 18.19 31.34 10.32
N LEU A 685 17.88 31.36 9.03
CA LEU A 685 18.90 31.21 7.97
C LEU A 685 19.94 32.32 8.00
N ALA A 686 19.54 33.57 8.27
CA ALA A 686 20.45 34.71 8.37
C ALA A 686 21.34 34.63 9.62
N ALA A 687 20.83 34.04 10.70
CA ALA A 687 21.56 33.76 11.92
C ALA A 687 22.47 32.52 11.83
N GLY A 688 22.43 31.77 10.72
CA GLY A 688 23.23 30.56 10.53
C GLY A 688 22.76 29.37 11.36
N VAL A 689 21.47 29.31 11.70
CA VAL A 689 20.86 28.16 12.38
C VAL A 689 20.95 26.93 11.47
N ASP A 690 21.27 25.78 12.07
CA ASP A 690 21.41 24.53 11.33
C ASP A 690 20.12 24.13 10.61
N ALA A 691 20.24 23.67 9.37
CA ALA A 691 19.10 23.34 8.52
C ALA A 691 18.21 22.22 9.11
N SER A 692 18.78 21.29 9.89
CA SER A 692 17.99 20.27 10.59
C SER A 692 17.08 20.87 11.65
N ILE A 693 17.54 21.90 12.37
CA ILE A 693 16.73 22.63 13.35
C ILE A 693 15.64 23.42 12.63
N VAL A 694 15.96 24.12 11.54
CA VAL A 694 14.96 24.86 10.74
C VAL A 694 13.88 23.92 10.20
N ALA A 695 14.26 22.76 9.69
CA ALA A 695 13.33 21.73 9.22
C ALA A 695 12.44 21.21 10.37
N ALA A 696 13.02 20.93 11.55
CA ALA A 696 12.26 20.51 12.73
C ALA A 696 11.25 21.57 13.18
N ARG A 697 11.67 22.84 13.29
CA ARG A 697 10.81 23.98 13.66
C ARG A 697 9.64 24.16 12.70
N PHE A 698 9.85 23.93 11.41
CA PHE A 698 8.79 23.95 10.40
C PHE A 698 7.79 22.82 10.59
N HIS A 699 8.23 21.56 10.70
CA HIS A 699 7.32 20.43 10.86
C HIS A 699 6.45 20.56 12.13
N LEU A 700 7.10 20.88 13.26
CA LEU A 700 6.41 21.02 14.53
C LEU A 700 5.50 22.25 14.55
N GLY A 701 5.92 23.36 13.94
CA GLY A 701 5.12 24.57 13.83
C GLY A 701 3.87 24.38 12.97
N LEU A 702 4.00 23.68 11.84
CA LEU A 702 2.87 23.35 10.98
C LEU A 702 1.88 22.42 11.70
N ALA A 703 2.36 21.37 12.37
CA ALA A 703 1.50 20.48 13.16
C ALA A 703 0.71 21.26 14.22
N ALA A 704 1.39 22.12 14.98
CA ALA A 704 0.76 22.94 16.02
C ALA A 704 -0.27 23.92 15.45
N ALA A 705 0.03 24.58 14.33
CA ALA A 705 -0.89 25.52 13.68
C ALA A 705 -2.14 24.81 13.12
N VAL A 706 -1.96 23.67 12.47
CA VAL A 706 -3.07 22.86 11.94
C VAL A 706 -3.97 22.38 13.10
N ALA A 707 -3.38 21.87 14.18
CA ALA A 707 -4.15 21.44 15.35
C ALA A 707 -4.90 22.59 16.03
N ALA A 708 -4.26 23.76 16.16
CA ALA A 708 -4.88 24.93 16.79
C ALA A 708 -6.09 25.44 15.99
N LEU A 709 -5.98 25.51 14.66
CA LEU A 709 -7.11 25.86 13.80
C LEU A 709 -8.19 24.77 13.84
N ALA A 710 -7.81 23.49 13.80
CA ALA A 710 -8.75 22.39 13.91
C ALA A 710 -9.58 22.47 15.20
N ALA A 711 -8.94 22.69 16.35
CA ALA A 711 -9.64 22.83 17.63
C ALA A 711 -10.60 24.04 17.67
N LYS A 712 -10.27 25.14 16.97
CA LYS A 712 -11.17 26.29 16.83
C LYS A 712 -12.38 25.97 15.96
N LEU A 713 -12.17 25.31 14.82
CA LEU A 713 -13.23 24.89 13.91
C LEU A 713 -14.14 23.85 14.57
N ALA A 714 -13.56 22.82 15.18
CA ALA A 714 -14.25 21.78 15.93
C ALA A 714 -15.22 22.38 16.97
N ARG A 715 -14.74 23.27 17.85
CA ARG A 715 -15.59 23.96 18.83
C ARG A 715 -16.68 24.83 18.21
N ARG A 716 -16.38 25.53 17.11
CA ARG A 716 -17.34 26.43 16.45
C ARG A 716 -18.47 25.65 15.77
N HIS A 717 -18.16 24.50 15.20
CA HIS A 717 -19.09 23.66 14.45
C HIS A 717 -19.68 22.52 15.27
N GLY A 718 -19.30 22.38 16.55
CA GLY A 718 -19.79 21.33 17.44
C GLY A 718 -19.36 19.93 17.00
N LEU A 719 -18.11 19.81 16.52
CA LEU A 719 -17.51 18.56 16.07
C LEU A 719 -16.48 18.12 17.10
N ASP A 720 -16.58 16.87 17.56
CA ASP A 720 -15.63 16.31 18.54
C ASP A 720 -14.60 15.37 17.89
N MET A 721 -14.81 15.04 16.59
CA MET A 721 -14.02 14.08 15.84
C MET A 721 -13.31 14.72 14.65
N VAL A 722 -12.05 14.32 14.44
CA VAL A 722 -11.18 14.77 13.37
C VAL A 722 -10.71 13.58 12.53
N ALA A 723 -10.89 13.66 11.21
CA ALA A 723 -10.42 12.67 10.26
C ALA A 723 -9.18 13.17 9.52
N LEU A 724 -8.07 12.44 9.61
CA LEU A 724 -6.78 12.80 9.02
C LEU A 724 -6.49 11.97 7.76
N SER A 725 -6.34 12.64 6.61
CA SER A 725 -5.98 11.99 5.34
C SER A 725 -5.15 12.90 4.40
N GLY A 726 -4.77 12.38 3.23
CA GLY A 726 -3.92 13.04 2.23
C GLY A 726 -2.45 12.59 2.29
N GLY A 727 -1.76 12.64 1.14
CA GLY A 727 -0.42 12.08 0.95
C GLY A 727 0.67 12.69 1.83
N VAL A 728 0.53 13.94 2.27
CA VAL A 728 1.51 14.60 3.15
C VAL A 728 1.51 13.98 4.55
N LEU A 729 0.40 13.37 4.98
CA LEU A 729 0.33 12.65 6.26
C LEU A 729 1.07 11.31 6.28
N GLN A 730 1.76 10.95 5.18
CA GLN A 730 2.77 9.89 5.20
C GLN A 730 4.08 10.34 5.88
N ASN A 731 4.26 11.64 6.09
CA ASN A 731 5.32 12.22 6.89
C ASN A 731 5.07 11.90 8.37
N LYS A 732 5.89 11.01 8.95
CA LYS A 732 5.71 10.52 10.33
C LYS A 732 5.89 11.64 11.34
N THR A 733 6.86 12.53 11.12
CA THR A 733 7.12 13.66 12.02
C THR A 733 5.90 14.58 12.12
N LEU A 734 5.33 14.99 10.99
CA LEU A 734 4.14 15.83 10.95
C LEU A 734 2.93 15.09 11.53
N PHE A 735 2.70 13.85 11.10
CA PHE A 735 1.55 13.05 11.51
C PHE A 735 1.51 12.84 13.03
N GLU A 736 2.60 12.33 13.62
CA GLU A 736 2.64 12.03 15.06
C GLU A 736 2.57 13.31 15.91
N ALA A 737 3.13 14.43 15.45
CA ALA A 737 3.00 15.71 16.14
C ALA A 737 1.56 16.26 16.07
N LEU A 738 0.94 16.20 14.90
CA LEU A 738 -0.44 16.65 14.68
C LEU A 738 -1.43 15.83 15.50
N GLU A 739 -1.34 14.49 15.44
CA GLU A 739 -2.21 13.59 16.19
C GLU A 739 -2.13 13.85 17.70
N ARG A 740 -0.92 13.99 18.25
CA ARG A 740 -0.74 14.36 19.67
C ARG A 740 -1.43 15.68 20.01
N HIS A 741 -1.20 16.73 19.23
CA HIS A 741 -1.82 18.04 19.51
C HIS A 741 -3.35 18.02 19.42
N LEU A 742 -3.93 17.21 18.53
CA LEU A 742 -5.38 17.07 18.43
C LEU A 742 -5.96 16.30 19.62
N VAL A 743 -5.31 15.21 20.03
CA VAL A 743 -5.71 14.44 21.23
C VAL A 743 -5.58 15.29 22.50
N ASP A 744 -4.49 16.04 22.64
CA ASP A 744 -4.28 16.96 23.76
C ASP A 744 -5.34 18.09 23.79
N ALA A 745 -5.89 18.45 22.63
CA ALA A 745 -7.01 19.39 22.51
C ALA A 745 -8.39 18.76 22.82
N GLY A 746 -8.44 17.46 23.14
CA GLY A 746 -9.65 16.73 23.50
C GLY A 746 -10.47 16.24 22.31
N LEU A 747 -9.86 16.08 21.13
CA LEU A 747 -10.53 15.61 19.91
C LEU A 747 -10.25 14.13 19.66
N ASP A 748 -11.26 13.40 19.19
CA ASP A 748 -11.13 12.02 18.74
C ASP A 748 -10.53 11.99 17.33
N VAL A 749 -9.42 11.28 17.13
CA VAL A 749 -8.68 11.29 15.87
C VAL A 749 -8.86 9.98 15.11
N LEU A 750 -9.38 10.07 13.88
CA LEU A 750 -9.44 8.97 12.92
C LEU A 750 -8.30 9.12 11.90
N SER A 751 -7.62 8.01 11.60
CA SER A 751 -6.49 7.99 10.69
C SER A 751 -6.33 6.63 10.01
N HIS A 752 -5.62 6.61 8.88
CA HIS A 752 -5.51 5.44 8.01
C HIS A 752 -4.61 4.30 8.53
N ARG A 753 -5.04 3.05 8.37
CA ARG A 753 -4.32 1.81 8.69
C ARG A 753 -4.44 0.77 7.58
N LEU A 754 -5.66 0.53 7.08
CA LEU A 754 -5.95 -0.54 6.11
C LEU A 754 -5.75 -0.11 4.66
N VAL A 755 -5.91 1.17 4.37
CA VAL A 755 -5.59 1.75 3.06
C VAL A 755 -4.59 2.89 3.21
N PRO A 756 -3.83 3.25 2.17
CA PRO A 756 -2.95 4.41 2.23
C PRO A 756 -3.73 5.72 2.39
N ALA A 757 -3.13 6.69 3.10
CA ALA A 757 -3.62 8.07 3.15
C ALA A 757 -3.38 8.85 1.84
N ASN A 758 -2.56 8.31 0.93
CA ASN A 758 -2.40 8.84 -0.42
C ASN A 758 -3.46 8.29 -1.38
N ASP A 759 -3.36 8.65 -2.66
CA ASP A 759 -4.30 8.30 -3.72
C ASP A 759 -4.58 6.80 -3.89
N GLY A 760 -3.72 5.92 -3.35
CA GLY A 760 -3.98 4.48 -3.29
C GLY A 760 -5.14 4.07 -2.36
N GLY A 761 -5.67 4.99 -1.54
CA GLY A 761 -6.91 4.82 -0.76
C GLY A 761 -8.14 5.46 -1.40
N LEU A 762 -7.97 6.29 -2.44
CA LEU A 762 -9.02 7.18 -2.94
C LEU A 762 -10.28 6.45 -3.42
N ALA A 763 -10.11 5.28 -4.05
CA ALA A 763 -11.22 4.48 -4.56
C ALA A 763 -12.17 3.98 -3.47
N LEU A 764 -11.68 3.76 -2.23
CA LEU A 764 -12.57 3.43 -1.10
C LEU A 764 -13.50 4.60 -0.79
N GLY A 765 -12.95 5.80 -0.68
CA GLY A 765 -13.71 7.03 -0.44
C GLY A 765 -14.74 7.31 -1.54
N GLN A 766 -14.32 7.20 -2.81
CA GLN A 766 -15.21 7.37 -3.96
C GLN A 766 -16.40 6.40 -3.92
N ALA A 767 -16.15 5.12 -3.61
CA ALA A 767 -17.19 4.10 -3.57
C ALA A 767 -18.23 4.36 -2.49
N VAL A 768 -17.79 4.68 -1.26
CA VAL A 768 -18.73 4.93 -0.14
C VAL A 768 -19.50 6.24 -0.31
N VAL A 769 -18.91 7.27 -0.92
CA VAL A 769 -19.61 8.52 -1.23
C VAL A 769 -20.70 8.28 -2.27
N ALA A 770 -20.35 7.59 -3.36
CA ALA A 770 -21.31 7.26 -4.41
C ALA A 770 -22.46 6.37 -3.87
N ALA A 771 -22.13 5.38 -3.03
CA ALA A 771 -23.12 4.55 -2.36
C ALA A 771 -24.07 5.36 -1.45
N ALA A 772 -23.51 6.24 -0.60
CA ALA A 772 -24.29 7.03 0.34
C ALA A 772 -25.25 8.00 -0.37
N ARG A 773 -24.79 8.72 -1.41
CA ARG A 773 -25.62 9.63 -2.21
C ARG A 773 -26.77 8.91 -2.91
N ARG A 774 -26.55 7.67 -3.35
CA ARG A 774 -27.55 6.86 -4.04
C ARG A 774 -28.59 6.29 -3.09
N ALA A 775 -28.20 5.91 -1.87
CA ALA A 775 -29.15 5.50 -0.83
C ALA A 775 -30.07 6.65 -0.37
N GLY A 776 -29.59 7.90 -0.41
CA GLY A 776 -30.40 9.09 -0.09
C GLY A 776 -31.31 9.59 -1.22
N SER A 777 -31.16 9.07 -2.44
CA SER A 777 -31.94 9.47 -3.62
C SER A 777 -33.12 8.54 -3.93
N SER A 778 -33.32 7.50 -3.12
CA SER A 778 -34.37 6.47 -3.27
C SER A 778 -35.57 6.67 -2.35
#